data_AF-A0A1A8WGK6-F1
#
_entry.id   AF-A0A1A8WGK6-F1
#
_cell.length_a   1.000
_cell.length_b   1.000
_cell.length_c   1.000
_cell.angle_alpha   90.00
_cell.angle_beta   90.00
_cell.angle_gamma   90.00
#
_symmetry.space_group_name_H-M   'P 1'
#
loop_
_entity.id
_entity.type
_entity.pdbx_description
1 polymer ?
#
loop_
_entity_poly.entity_id
_entity_poly.type
_entity_poly.pdbx_seq_one_letter_code
_entity_poly.pdbx_strand_id
1 'polypeptide(L)'
;MRDRSKIEIAVFIHSYIWKNNSWYGVIHMRECCANYLLNNAISSHIPLNYLPMICKPKRWTNIDGGGMLLLKNNFIRCNIKPLFNLNVCDMSRIKNIVSEIGNVRWKINKEILYYIEHAYMKGITVGKIPLHKNYTIPSRLDLKIQNNEEIRKYYLLKEEINRLNKCLMSERPTFLQKLAVAKTLKDNEIIYFPHNIDFRGRMYPLSPHLHHMSDDICRSLIVFHDKKEIGKNGLFWLKIHLANNFGKDKLNFEKRIEWVNQNVYNIKKLCENPFQNIEFWNSADKPWQALAVAIDLTNALQCSNVSKYKSNIPVQQDGTCNGLQHYAALGRDKDGGKAVNITPSEEPQDIYSVVLDIVINKIRSDLDGGINLSSTVTVQNSPIGNSPIGRGATTSASDLASYCFQFDLLKRKVVKQTIMTICYGVTSIGAKNQVKGKIQSMIGKDIDKNMINKLSQYISNYIFESISEIFKRAMIIKKWFNNLSKATNELNIPITWISPIGLPCEQPYRLGNRILVNTPLQSVSVTSYKNSSLHKNKQRLGFPPNFVHSLDASHLMMTAEKMIIENNFSFAAVHDSYWAHACNVDIMNKFIRDSFVTLYNEPILENIYQNFQMRLGRFASKIPPPPEQGQLDISLVRQSRYFFS
;
A
#
# COMPACT_ATOMS: atom_id res chain seq x y z
N MET A 1 -29.96 -45.58 -4.44
CA MET A 1 -30.46 -46.25 -3.21
C MET A 1 -29.74 -45.66 -2.01
N ARG A 2 -30.49 -45.23 -0.98
CA ARG A 2 -29.90 -44.74 0.28
C ARG A 2 -29.39 -45.93 1.09
N ASP A 3 -28.13 -45.88 1.48
CA ASP A 3 -27.49 -46.86 2.34
C ASP A 3 -28.07 -46.74 3.76
N ARG A 4 -28.83 -47.76 4.19
CA ARG A 4 -29.55 -47.76 5.48
C ARG A 4 -28.61 -47.79 6.69
N SER A 5 -27.31 -48.01 6.48
CA SER A 5 -26.30 -47.96 7.55
C SER A 5 -25.78 -46.54 7.84
N LYS A 6 -26.17 -45.53 7.06
CA LYS A 6 -25.64 -44.17 7.15
C LYS A 6 -26.67 -43.18 7.68
N ILE A 7 -26.19 -42.23 8.48
CA ILE A 7 -26.98 -41.10 9.00
C ILE A 7 -26.79 -39.90 8.07
N GLU A 8 -27.88 -39.35 7.54
CA GLU A 8 -27.84 -38.11 6.77
C GLU A 8 -27.76 -36.91 7.72
N ILE A 9 -26.82 -36.01 7.47
CA ILE A 9 -26.63 -34.80 8.28
C ILE A 9 -26.56 -33.60 7.34
N ALA A 10 -27.23 -32.50 7.73
CA ALA A 10 -27.18 -31.25 6.97
C ALA A 10 -25.74 -30.71 6.84
N VAL A 11 -25.35 -30.36 5.61
CA VAL A 11 -24.02 -29.83 5.27
C VAL A 11 -23.81 -28.44 5.88
N PHE A 12 -24.83 -27.59 5.83
CA PHE A 12 -24.83 -26.27 6.41
C PHE A 12 -25.61 -26.26 7.72
N ILE A 13 -25.07 -25.58 8.71
CA ILE A 13 -25.69 -25.37 10.02
C ILE A 13 -25.84 -23.87 10.21
N HIS A 14 -27.01 -23.45 10.66
CA HIS A 14 -27.21 -22.10 11.16
C HIS A 14 -26.88 -22.08 12.66
N SER A 15 -25.95 -21.22 13.06
CA SER A 15 -25.59 -21.02 14.46
C SER A 15 -25.58 -19.54 14.82
N TYR A 16 -25.75 -19.23 16.11
CA TYR A 16 -25.64 -17.86 16.60
C TYR A 16 -24.27 -17.65 17.23
N ILE A 17 -23.57 -16.62 16.77
CA ILE A 17 -22.27 -16.20 17.30
C ILE A 17 -22.44 -14.86 17.98
N TRP A 18 -22.03 -14.78 19.26
CA TRP A 18 -21.94 -13.52 19.98
C TRP A 18 -20.62 -12.81 19.63
N LYS A 19 -20.72 -11.61 19.05
CA LYS A 19 -19.55 -10.78 18.69
C LYS A 19 -19.89 -9.31 18.89
N ASN A 20 -18.96 -8.46 19.34
CA ASN A 20 -19.19 -7.01 19.49
C ASN A 20 -20.51 -6.66 20.22
N ASN A 21 -20.84 -7.36 21.31
CA ASN A 21 -22.08 -7.20 22.07
C ASN A 21 -23.38 -7.39 21.24
N SER A 22 -23.37 -8.25 20.23
CA SER A 22 -24.56 -8.61 19.47
C SER A 22 -24.50 -10.08 19.02
N TRP A 23 -25.67 -10.72 18.90
CA TRP A 23 -25.81 -12.02 18.26
C TRP A 23 -25.83 -11.86 16.73
N TYR A 24 -25.12 -12.75 16.03
CA TYR A 24 -25.15 -12.86 14.57
C TYR A 24 -25.53 -14.29 14.21
N GLY A 25 -26.56 -14.46 13.38
CA GLY A 25 -26.82 -15.75 12.77
C GLY A 25 -25.84 -15.98 11.63
N VAL A 26 -25.08 -17.07 11.70
CA VAL A 26 -24.06 -17.41 10.71
C VAL A 26 -24.33 -18.81 10.20
N ILE A 27 -24.30 -18.95 8.87
CA ILE A 27 -24.41 -20.24 8.21
C ILE A 27 -22.98 -20.75 8.01
N HIS A 28 -22.65 -21.86 8.66
CA HIS A 28 -21.36 -22.50 8.53
C HIS A 28 -21.50 -23.88 7.88
N MET A 29 -20.57 -24.20 7.00
CA MET A 29 -20.42 -25.55 6.49
C MET A 29 -19.73 -26.42 7.55
N ARG A 30 -20.19 -27.66 7.72
CA ARG A 30 -19.52 -28.64 8.60
C ARG A 30 -18.08 -28.83 8.19
N GLU A 31 -17.19 -28.96 9.19
CA GLU A 31 -15.74 -29.04 8.98
C GLU A 31 -15.33 -30.20 8.05
N CYS A 32 -15.96 -31.37 8.16
CA CYS A 32 -15.70 -32.49 7.27
C CYS A 32 -15.99 -32.15 5.79
N CYS A 33 -17.09 -31.46 5.51
CA CYS A 33 -17.44 -31.00 4.17
C CYS A 33 -16.52 -29.86 3.71
N ALA A 34 -16.20 -28.91 4.60
CA ALA A 34 -15.32 -27.80 4.30
C ALA A 34 -13.91 -28.28 3.95
N ASN A 35 -13.35 -29.23 4.71
CA ASN A 35 -12.04 -29.83 4.45
C ASN A 35 -12.02 -30.64 3.16
N TYR A 36 -13.10 -31.38 2.86
CA TYR A 36 -13.25 -32.11 1.60
C TYR A 36 -13.30 -31.15 0.40
N LEU A 37 -14.07 -30.06 0.49
CA LEU A 37 -14.19 -29.08 -0.57
C LEU A 37 -12.98 -28.16 -0.71
N LEU A 38 -12.26 -27.81 0.37
CA LEU A 38 -11.12 -26.89 0.30
C LEU A 38 -10.05 -27.40 -0.68
N ASN A 39 -9.82 -28.71 -0.67
CA ASN A 39 -8.81 -29.35 -1.54
C ASN A 39 -9.27 -29.46 -3.00
N ASN A 40 -10.58 -29.55 -3.26
CA ASN A 40 -11.14 -29.84 -4.59
C ASN A 40 -11.77 -28.62 -5.30
N ALA A 41 -12.29 -27.64 -4.55
CA ALA A 41 -13.05 -26.50 -5.09
C ALA A 41 -12.15 -25.33 -5.49
N ILE A 42 -11.04 -25.11 -4.77
CA ILE A 42 -10.10 -24.02 -5.07
C ILE A 42 -9.41 -24.22 -6.43
N SER A 43 -9.28 -25.46 -6.88
CA SER A 43 -8.65 -25.83 -8.15
C SER A 43 -9.61 -25.92 -9.34
N SER A 44 -10.93 -26.01 -9.14
CA SER A 44 -11.88 -26.39 -10.19
C SER A 44 -12.79 -25.27 -10.71
N HIS A 45 -13.12 -24.25 -9.90
CA HIS A 45 -14.06 -23.20 -10.31
C HIS A 45 -13.57 -21.80 -9.95
N ILE A 46 -13.15 -21.03 -10.97
CA ILE A 46 -12.82 -19.61 -10.84
C ILE A 46 -14.00 -18.79 -11.37
N PRO A 47 -14.64 -17.94 -10.55
CA PRO A 47 -15.70 -17.04 -11.01
C PRO A 47 -15.25 -16.13 -12.16
N LEU A 48 -16.13 -15.89 -13.13
CA LEU A 48 -15.81 -15.06 -14.31
C LEU A 48 -15.38 -13.63 -13.94
N ASN A 49 -15.99 -13.05 -12.90
CA ASN A 49 -15.64 -11.71 -12.41
C ASN A 49 -14.26 -11.65 -11.73
N TYR A 50 -13.61 -12.80 -11.49
CA TYR A 50 -12.28 -12.86 -10.90
C TYR A 50 -11.17 -13.03 -11.94
N LEU A 51 -11.55 -13.35 -13.18
CA LEU A 51 -10.61 -13.55 -14.28
C LEU A 51 -10.27 -12.22 -14.97
N PRO A 52 -8.99 -12.02 -15.34
CA PRO A 52 -8.59 -11.07 -16.38
C PRO A 52 -9.29 -11.34 -17.71
N MET A 53 -9.27 -10.36 -18.62
CA MET A 53 -9.86 -10.52 -19.95
C MET A 53 -8.86 -11.10 -20.94
N ILE A 54 -9.31 -11.99 -21.81
CA ILE A 54 -8.51 -12.57 -22.92
C ILE A 54 -8.74 -11.84 -24.26
N CYS A 55 -9.60 -10.82 -24.25
CA CYS A 55 -9.87 -9.93 -25.36
C CYS A 55 -9.82 -8.48 -24.87
N LYS A 56 -9.72 -7.52 -25.80
CA LYS A 56 -9.67 -6.10 -25.46
C LYS A 56 -10.89 -5.70 -24.60
N PRO A 57 -10.68 -5.02 -23.46
CA PRO A 57 -11.77 -4.50 -22.65
C PRO A 57 -12.72 -3.57 -23.39
N LYS A 58 -13.96 -3.53 -22.94
CA LYS A 58 -14.91 -2.51 -23.37
C LYS A 58 -14.45 -1.15 -22.85
N ARG A 59 -14.32 -0.17 -23.74
CA ARG A 59 -14.00 1.22 -23.34
C ARG A 59 -15.06 1.77 -22.38
N TRP A 60 -14.62 2.61 -21.45
CA TRP A 60 -15.52 3.38 -20.61
C TRP A 60 -16.14 4.53 -21.40
N THR A 61 -17.44 4.44 -21.68
CA THR A 61 -18.23 5.54 -22.25
C THR A 61 -19.14 6.15 -21.18
N ASN A 62 -19.80 5.29 -20.42
CA ASN A 62 -20.71 5.65 -19.33
C ASN A 62 -20.17 5.19 -17.97
N ILE A 63 -20.78 5.64 -16.88
CA ILE A 63 -20.35 5.29 -15.52
C ILE A 63 -20.54 3.80 -15.22
N ASP A 64 -21.59 3.18 -15.77
CA ASP A 64 -21.98 1.79 -15.44
C ASP A 64 -21.75 0.82 -16.62
N GLY A 65 -20.91 1.20 -17.59
CA GLY A 65 -20.89 0.58 -18.93
C GLY A 65 -19.53 0.45 -19.59
N GLY A 66 -18.50 -0.04 -18.89
CA GLY A 66 -17.17 -0.32 -19.43
C GLY A 66 -16.40 -1.38 -18.64
N GLY A 67 -15.15 -1.64 -19.05
CA GLY A 67 -14.32 -2.71 -18.50
C GLY A 67 -14.66 -4.06 -19.13
N MET A 68 -15.49 -4.86 -18.47
CA MET A 68 -15.88 -6.19 -18.96
C MET A 68 -16.98 -6.11 -20.04
N LEU A 69 -17.05 -7.12 -20.92
CA LEU A 69 -18.03 -7.16 -22.01
C LEU A 69 -19.47 -7.38 -21.50
N LEU A 70 -19.66 -8.40 -20.66
CA LEU A 70 -20.98 -8.85 -20.19
C LEU A 70 -21.30 -8.38 -18.76
N LEU A 71 -20.28 -8.38 -17.89
CA LEU A 71 -20.46 -8.04 -16.48
C LEU A 71 -20.50 -6.52 -16.31
N LYS A 72 -21.55 -6.04 -15.64
CA LYS A 72 -21.70 -4.61 -15.30
C LYS A 72 -20.70 -4.25 -14.21
N ASN A 73 -19.94 -3.20 -14.45
CA ASN A 73 -18.95 -2.66 -13.52
C ASN A 73 -19.12 -1.14 -13.44
N ASN A 74 -18.90 -0.60 -12.24
CA ASN A 74 -18.92 0.84 -12.03
C ASN A 74 -17.54 1.42 -12.31
N PHE A 75 -17.52 2.55 -13.02
CA PHE A 75 -16.32 3.33 -13.32
C PHE A 75 -15.72 3.91 -12.04
N ILE A 76 -16.56 4.38 -11.12
CA ILE A 76 -16.14 4.88 -9.80
C ILE A 76 -16.58 3.90 -8.71
N ARG A 77 -15.61 3.36 -7.97
CA ARG A 77 -15.80 2.51 -6.81
C ARG A 77 -16.27 3.35 -5.63
N CYS A 78 -17.58 3.35 -5.38
CA CYS A 78 -18.19 4.02 -4.25
C CYS A 78 -19.24 3.12 -3.58
N ASN A 79 -19.12 2.91 -2.28
CA ASN A 79 -20.18 2.26 -1.48
C ASN A 79 -21.37 3.22 -1.24
N ILE A 80 -21.09 4.52 -1.18
CA ILE A 80 -22.06 5.58 -0.96
C ILE A 80 -21.99 6.48 -2.20
N LYS A 81 -23.11 6.61 -2.91
CA LYS A 81 -23.18 7.46 -4.09
C LYS A 81 -22.98 8.94 -3.70
N PRO A 82 -22.27 9.73 -4.52
CA PRO A 82 -22.14 11.17 -4.30
C PRO A 82 -23.51 11.86 -4.38
N LEU A 83 -23.63 13.06 -3.79
CA LEU A 83 -24.84 13.87 -3.89
C LEU A 83 -25.03 14.48 -5.28
N PHE A 84 -23.92 14.79 -5.95
CA PHE A 84 -23.95 15.35 -7.29
C PHE A 84 -24.18 14.26 -8.34
N ASN A 85 -24.84 14.63 -9.44
CA ASN A 85 -25.07 13.72 -10.54
C ASN A 85 -23.80 13.57 -11.39
N LEU A 86 -23.15 12.42 -11.30
CA LEU A 86 -21.95 12.14 -12.09
C LEU A 86 -22.19 12.18 -13.62
N ASN A 87 -23.43 12.04 -14.09
CA ASN A 87 -23.73 12.07 -15.53
C ASN A 87 -23.63 13.45 -16.15
N VAL A 88 -23.67 14.53 -15.35
CA VAL A 88 -23.53 15.91 -15.87
C VAL A 88 -22.08 16.37 -15.95
N CYS A 89 -21.15 15.60 -15.37
CA CYS A 89 -19.73 15.95 -15.36
C CYS A 89 -19.04 15.37 -16.59
N ASP A 90 -18.31 16.19 -17.35
CA ASP A 90 -17.46 15.68 -18.41
C ASP A 90 -16.27 14.92 -17.82
N MET A 91 -16.23 13.62 -18.09
CA MET A 91 -15.17 12.71 -17.68
C MET A 91 -14.58 11.98 -18.90
N SER A 92 -14.80 12.49 -20.12
CA SER A 92 -14.36 11.88 -21.38
C SER A 92 -12.87 11.57 -21.37
N ARG A 93 -12.03 12.56 -21.03
CA ARG A 93 -10.56 12.41 -20.91
C ARG A 93 -10.16 11.33 -19.91
N ILE A 94 -10.74 11.35 -18.70
CA ILE A 94 -10.40 10.40 -17.64
C ILE A 94 -10.82 8.98 -18.03
N LYS A 95 -12.04 8.81 -18.56
CA LYS A 95 -12.55 7.53 -19.07
C LYS A 95 -11.68 6.99 -20.20
N ASN A 96 -11.19 7.85 -21.09
CA ASN A 96 -10.29 7.50 -22.16
C ASN A 96 -8.97 6.92 -21.61
N ILE A 97 -8.30 7.65 -20.72
CA ILE A 97 -7.05 7.24 -20.09
C ILE A 97 -7.20 5.90 -19.35
N VAL A 98 -8.25 5.76 -18.52
CA VAL A 98 -8.51 4.52 -17.76
C VAL A 98 -8.79 3.34 -18.71
N SER A 99 -9.47 3.58 -19.83
CA SER A 99 -9.71 2.56 -20.86
C SER A 99 -8.40 2.10 -21.49
N GLU A 100 -7.50 3.03 -21.83
CA GLU A 100 -6.22 2.68 -22.45
C GLU A 100 -5.26 1.96 -21.50
N ILE A 101 -5.22 2.34 -20.22
CA ILE A 101 -4.51 1.56 -19.20
C ILE A 101 -5.07 0.13 -19.12
N GLY A 102 -6.38 -0.03 -19.27
CA GLY A 102 -7.01 -1.35 -19.35
C GLY A 102 -6.64 -2.17 -20.60
N ASN A 103 -6.30 -1.49 -21.70
CA ASN A 103 -5.93 -2.08 -22.98
C ASN A 103 -4.45 -2.50 -23.07
N VAL A 104 -3.65 -2.21 -22.05
CA VAL A 104 -2.26 -2.66 -22.00
C VAL A 104 -2.23 -4.19 -22.05
N ARG A 105 -1.40 -4.72 -22.96
CA ARG A 105 -1.33 -6.15 -23.27
C ARG A 105 -0.32 -6.84 -22.35
N TRP A 106 -0.77 -7.88 -21.67
CA TRP A 106 0.05 -8.68 -20.75
C TRP A 106 0.06 -10.14 -21.19
N LYS A 107 0.96 -10.92 -20.58
CA LYS A 107 0.94 -12.38 -20.66
C LYS A 107 1.49 -12.99 -19.38
N ILE A 108 1.21 -14.29 -19.17
CA ILE A 108 1.77 -15.04 -18.05
C ILE A 108 3.23 -15.38 -18.31
N ASN A 109 4.08 -15.19 -17.30
CA ASN A 109 5.45 -15.66 -17.27
C ASN A 109 5.47 -17.15 -16.89
N LYS A 110 5.48 -18.02 -17.90
CA LYS A 110 5.40 -19.49 -17.73
C LYS A 110 6.56 -20.06 -16.91
N GLU A 111 7.75 -19.51 -17.07
CA GLU A 111 8.96 -19.97 -16.37
C GLU A 111 8.86 -19.68 -14.87
N ILE A 112 8.46 -18.46 -14.50
CA ILE A 112 8.21 -18.11 -13.10
C ILE A 112 7.05 -18.89 -12.51
N LEU A 113 5.97 -19.10 -13.29
CA LEU A 113 4.85 -19.93 -12.86
C LEU A 113 5.32 -21.35 -12.49
N TYR A 114 6.14 -21.97 -13.34
CA TYR A 114 6.73 -23.29 -13.07
C TYR A 114 7.53 -23.32 -11.75
N TYR A 115 8.39 -22.32 -11.52
CA TYR A 115 9.18 -22.26 -10.29
C TYR A 115 8.29 -22.03 -9.04
N ILE A 116 7.26 -21.20 -9.12
CA ILE A 116 6.32 -20.99 -8.01
C ILE A 116 5.55 -22.28 -7.69
N GLU A 117 5.09 -23.01 -8.71
CA GLU A 117 4.44 -24.31 -8.54
C GLU A 117 5.38 -25.31 -7.88
N HIS A 118 6.62 -25.41 -8.38
CA HIS A 118 7.63 -26.30 -7.83
C HIS A 118 7.93 -25.98 -6.36
N ALA A 119 8.14 -24.70 -6.04
CA ALA A 119 8.39 -24.24 -4.67
C ALA A 119 7.24 -24.64 -3.74
N TYR A 120 6.00 -24.39 -4.16
CA TYR A 120 4.81 -24.73 -3.38
C TYR A 120 4.67 -26.24 -3.16
N MET A 121 4.87 -27.07 -4.20
CA MET A 121 4.78 -28.53 -4.09
C MET A 121 5.88 -29.13 -3.20
N LYS A 122 7.08 -28.53 -3.19
CA LYS A 122 8.19 -28.94 -2.33
C LYS A 122 8.16 -28.33 -0.93
N GLY A 123 7.20 -27.45 -0.62
CA GLY A 123 7.10 -26.77 0.66
C GLY A 123 8.16 -25.70 0.91
N ILE A 124 8.76 -25.16 -0.17
CA ILE A 124 9.75 -24.08 -0.12
C ILE A 124 9.00 -22.75 0.03
N THR A 125 9.36 -21.95 1.04
CA THR A 125 8.60 -20.75 1.47
C THR A 125 9.19 -19.42 1.00
N VAL A 126 10.09 -19.44 0.02
CA VAL A 126 10.74 -18.24 -0.56
C VAL A 126 9.68 -17.23 -1.03
N GLY A 127 9.87 -15.95 -0.71
CA GLY A 127 8.94 -14.88 -1.12
C GLY A 127 7.54 -14.99 -0.48
N LYS A 128 7.45 -15.58 0.72
CA LYS A 128 6.20 -15.76 1.48
C LYS A 128 5.18 -16.68 0.79
N ILE A 129 5.66 -17.67 0.04
CA ILE A 129 4.79 -18.76 -0.39
C ILE A 129 4.27 -19.50 0.86
N PRO A 130 2.94 -19.66 1.02
CA PRO A 130 2.38 -20.33 2.19
C PRO A 130 2.67 -21.83 2.16
N LEU A 131 2.81 -22.44 3.33
CA LEU A 131 3.01 -23.88 3.44
C LEU A 131 1.81 -24.67 2.90
N HIS A 132 2.12 -25.78 2.22
CA HIS A 132 1.12 -26.73 1.74
C HIS A 132 0.34 -27.42 2.88
N LYS A 133 0.99 -27.62 4.05
CA LYS A 133 0.38 -28.23 5.23
C LYS A 133 0.40 -27.25 6.41
N ASN A 134 -0.47 -27.49 7.38
CA ASN A 134 -0.48 -26.73 8.63
C ASN A 134 0.76 -27.10 9.45
N TYR A 135 1.23 -26.17 10.29
CA TYR A 135 2.25 -26.44 11.29
C TYR A 135 1.74 -27.50 12.26
N THR A 136 2.60 -28.45 12.59
CA THR A 136 2.31 -29.52 13.55
C THR A 136 2.18 -28.92 14.95
N ILE A 137 1.06 -29.19 15.62
CA ILE A 137 0.86 -28.79 17.01
C ILE A 137 1.79 -29.66 17.88
N PRO A 138 2.52 -29.08 18.87
CA PRO A 138 3.39 -29.85 19.75
C PRO A 138 2.59 -30.93 20.49
N SER A 139 3.21 -32.09 20.71
CA SER A 139 2.60 -33.20 21.47
C SER A 139 2.21 -32.74 22.87
N ARG A 140 1.16 -33.36 23.43
CA ARG A 140 0.66 -32.99 24.75
C ARG A 140 1.77 -33.20 25.79
N LEU A 141 2.16 -32.11 26.44
CA LEU A 141 3.12 -32.11 27.53
C LEU A 141 2.57 -32.90 28.73
N ASP A 142 3.37 -33.76 29.35
CA ASP A 142 3.04 -34.35 30.63
C ASP A 142 3.30 -33.33 31.75
N LEU A 143 2.22 -32.74 32.25
CA LEU A 143 2.26 -31.66 33.24
C LEU A 143 2.76 -32.14 34.62
N LYS A 144 2.90 -33.45 34.85
CA LYS A 144 3.32 -34.00 36.15
C LYS A 144 4.83 -34.06 36.33
N ILE A 145 5.62 -33.96 35.25
CA ILE A 145 7.07 -34.23 35.26
C ILE A 145 7.89 -32.94 35.06
N GLN A 146 7.27 -31.84 34.63
CA GLN A 146 7.99 -30.67 34.12
C GLN A 146 7.88 -29.42 35.00
N ASN A 147 8.93 -28.60 34.95
CA ASN A 147 9.01 -27.33 35.66
C ASN A 147 8.09 -26.26 35.05
N ASN A 148 7.69 -25.27 35.87
CA ASN A 148 6.78 -24.19 35.46
C ASN A 148 7.23 -23.40 34.21
N GLU A 149 8.54 -23.27 33.97
CA GLU A 149 9.07 -22.60 32.77
C GLU A 149 8.84 -23.40 31.49
N GLU A 150 8.96 -24.72 31.53
CA GLU A 150 8.75 -25.60 30.38
C GLU A 150 7.28 -25.63 29.99
N ILE A 151 6.41 -25.70 30.99
CA ILE A 151 4.95 -25.56 30.82
C ILE A 151 4.63 -24.23 30.14
N ARG A 152 5.23 -23.13 30.60
CA ARG A 152 5.05 -21.80 29.98
C ARG A 152 5.55 -21.76 28.54
N LYS A 153 6.75 -22.30 28.25
CA LYS A 153 7.31 -22.38 26.89
C LYS A 153 6.41 -23.19 25.96
N TYR A 154 5.87 -24.32 26.44
CA TYR A 154 4.93 -25.14 25.68
C TYR A 154 3.65 -24.39 25.33
N TYR A 155 3.01 -23.70 26.27
CA TYR A 155 1.80 -22.93 25.99
C TYR A 155 2.06 -21.78 25.03
N LEU A 156 3.18 -21.06 25.18
CA LEU A 156 3.59 -20.00 24.25
C LEU A 156 3.83 -20.54 22.84
N LEU A 157 4.52 -21.68 22.71
CA LEU A 157 4.76 -22.32 21.42
C LEU A 157 3.46 -22.80 20.77
N LYS A 158 2.57 -23.43 21.56
CA LYS A 158 1.26 -23.89 21.10
C LYS A 158 0.37 -22.73 20.65
N GLU A 159 0.35 -21.64 21.40
CA GLU A 159 -0.40 -20.42 21.03
C GLU A 159 0.14 -19.83 19.72
N GLU A 160 1.46 -19.74 19.58
CA GLU A 160 2.11 -19.24 18.37
C GLU A 160 1.82 -20.12 17.15
N ILE A 161 1.91 -21.45 17.28
CA ILE A 161 1.57 -22.39 16.20
C ILE A 161 0.09 -22.28 15.82
N ASN A 162 -0.81 -22.13 16.80
CA ASN A 162 -2.23 -21.90 16.53
C ASN A 162 -2.46 -20.57 15.81
N ARG A 163 -1.71 -19.52 16.17
CA ARG A 163 -1.75 -18.22 15.49
C ARG A 163 -1.28 -18.35 14.03
N LEU A 164 -0.16 -19.02 13.79
CA LEU A 164 0.38 -19.27 12.45
C LEU A 164 -0.60 -20.09 11.60
N ASN A 165 -1.18 -21.16 12.15
CA ASN A 165 -2.18 -21.97 11.45
C ASN A 165 -3.44 -21.16 11.11
N LYS A 166 -3.88 -20.26 12.00
CA LYS A 166 -4.99 -19.33 11.71
C LYS A 166 -4.67 -18.36 10.57
N CYS A 167 -3.43 -17.86 10.48
CA CYS A 167 -2.99 -17.04 9.35
C CYS A 167 -2.99 -17.83 8.03
N LEU A 168 -2.50 -19.07 8.04
CA LEU A 168 -2.49 -19.94 6.85
C LEU A 168 -3.89 -20.22 6.29
N MET A 169 -4.94 -20.21 7.13
CA MET A 169 -6.32 -20.44 6.68
C MET A 169 -6.81 -19.39 5.68
N SER A 170 -6.26 -18.16 5.69
CA SER A 170 -6.60 -17.13 4.70
C SER A 170 -5.53 -16.97 3.62
N GLU A 171 -4.25 -17.10 3.98
CA GLU A 171 -3.12 -16.91 3.05
C GLU A 171 -3.08 -18.01 1.98
N ARG A 172 -3.25 -19.28 2.37
CA ARG A 172 -3.16 -20.41 1.43
C ARG A 172 -4.26 -20.38 0.36
N PRO A 173 -5.56 -20.23 0.69
CA PRO A 173 -6.59 -20.13 -0.35
C PRO A 173 -6.39 -18.94 -1.27
N THR A 174 -5.98 -17.79 -0.75
CA THR A 174 -5.71 -16.58 -1.55
C THR A 174 -4.55 -16.82 -2.53
N PHE A 175 -3.46 -17.45 -2.07
CA PHE A 175 -2.35 -17.84 -2.92
C PHE A 175 -2.76 -18.85 -4.01
N LEU A 176 -3.51 -19.89 -3.63
CA LEU A 176 -3.98 -20.91 -4.56
C LEU A 176 -4.92 -20.33 -5.63
N GLN A 177 -5.77 -19.35 -5.29
CA GLN A 177 -6.61 -18.64 -6.26
C GLN A 177 -5.77 -17.86 -7.29
N LYS A 178 -4.72 -17.15 -6.84
CA LYS A 178 -3.78 -16.46 -7.76
C LYS A 178 -3.15 -17.45 -8.73
N LEU A 179 -2.68 -18.58 -8.20
CA LEU A 179 -2.04 -19.62 -8.99
C LEU A 179 -3.01 -20.27 -9.96
N ALA A 180 -4.24 -20.55 -9.53
CA ALA A 180 -5.29 -21.10 -10.38
C ALA A 180 -5.60 -20.16 -11.55
N VAL A 181 -5.77 -18.86 -11.30
CA VAL A 181 -5.97 -17.86 -12.37
C VAL A 181 -4.79 -17.84 -13.35
N ALA A 182 -3.55 -17.84 -12.84
CA ALA A 182 -2.36 -17.85 -13.68
C ALA A 182 -2.27 -19.13 -14.53
N LYS A 183 -2.59 -20.30 -13.96
CA LYS A 183 -2.63 -21.58 -14.70
C LYS A 183 -3.70 -21.59 -15.77
N THR A 184 -4.90 -21.11 -15.47
CA THR A 184 -6.00 -21.01 -16.44
C THR A 184 -5.63 -20.11 -17.61
N LEU A 185 -4.88 -19.03 -17.35
CA LEU A 185 -4.51 -18.06 -18.38
C LEU A 185 -3.16 -18.32 -19.05
N LYS A 186 -2.38 -19.32 -18.61
CA LYS A 186 -0.99 -19.49 -19.04
C LYS A 186 -0.81 -19.64 -20.55
N ASP A 187 -1.76 -20.29 -21.21
CA ASP A 187 -1.70 -20.58 -22.65
C ASP A 187 -2.40 -19.52 -23.51
N ASN A 188 -3.01 -18.51 -22.89
CA ASN A 188 -3.52 -17.35 -23.61
C ASN A 188 -2.34 -16.46 -24.03
N GLU A 189 -2.34 -16.07 -25.31
CA GLU A 189 -1.28 -15.23 -25.87
C GLU A 189 -1.27 -13.82 -25.26
N ILE A 190 -2.47 -13.26 -25.04
CA ILE A 190 -2.69 -11.92 -24.52
C ILE A 190 -3.75 -11.94 -23.42
N ILE A 191 -3.47 -11.24 -22.33
CA ILE A 191 -4.42 -10.94 -21.27
C ILE A 191 -4.46 -9.43 -21.02
N TYR A 192 -5.61 -8.95 -20.56
CA TYR A 192 -5.91 -7.54 -20.29
C TYR A 192 -6.50 -7.40 -18.89
N PHE A 193 -6.16 -6.30 -18.24
CA PHE A 193 -6.67 -5.96 -16.91
C PHE A 193 -7.53 -4.69 -17.03
N PRO A 194 -8.85 -4.78 -17.25
CA PRO A 194 -9.70 -3.59 -17.21
C PRO A 194 -9.58 -2.89 -15.85
N HIS A 195 -9.48 -1.56 -15.87
CA HIS A 195 -9.38 -0.73 -14.66
C HIS A 195 -10.66 0.06 -14.44
N ASN A 196 -10.89 0.43 -13.18
CA ASN A 196 -11.79 1.50 -12.79
C ASN A 196 -11.07 2.37 -11.75
N ILE A 197 -11.74 3.41 -11.24
CA ILE A 197 -11.17 4.35 -10.28
C ILE A 197 -11.92 4.33 -8.95
N ASP A 198 -11.29 4.80 -7.87
CA ASP A 198 -12.01 5.21 -6.66
C ASP A 198 -12.54 6.65 -6.77
N PHE A 199 -13.23 7.14 -5.73
CA PHE A 199 -13.78 8.51 -5.69
C PHE A 199 -12.73 9.63 -5.71
N ARG A 200 -11.44 9.30 -5.66
CA ARG A 200 -10.30 10.23 -5.70
C ARG A 200 -9.56 10.15 -7.04
N GLY A 201 -9.89 9.18 -7.87
CA GLY A 201 -9.27 8.94 -9.18
C GLY A 201 -8.20 7.85 -9.18
N ARG A 202 -7.85 7.24 -8.04
CA ARG A 202 -6.84 6.17 -8.04
C ARG A 202 -7.38 4.95 -8.77
N MET A 203 -6.57 4.42 -9.69
CA MET A 203 -6.96 3.32 -10.56
C MET A 203 -6.71 1.96 -9.93
N TYR A 204 -7.58 1.01 -10.26
CA TYR A 204 -7.54 -0.37 -9.76
C TYR A 204 -8.04 -1.37 -10.83
N PRO A 205 -7.31 -2.47 -11.08
CA PRO A 205 -7.81 -3.60 -11.86
C PRO A 205 -9.12 -4.15 -11.32
N LEU A 206 -10.03 -4.56 -12.19
CA LEU A 206 -11.28 -5.21 -11.80
C LEU A 206 -11.06 -6.63 -11.25
N SER A 207 -10.06 -7.36 -11.77
CA SER A 207 -9.71 -8.71 -11.27
C SER A 207 -9.05 -8.60 -9.88
N PRO A 208 -9.50 -9.36 -8.86
CA PRO A 208 -9.04 -9.19 -7.48
C PRO A 208 -7.80 -10.02 -7.09
N HIS A 209 -7.49 -11.09 -7.84
CA HIS A 209 -6.45 -12.04 -7.44
C HIS A 209 -5.13 -11.83 -8.17
N LEU A 210 -5.13 -12.03 -9.49
CA LEU A 210 -3.96 -11.84 -10.35
C LEU A 210 -4.05 -10.49 -11.06
N HIS A 211 -3.11 -9.60 -10.76
CA HIS A 211 -2.90 -8.30 -11.42
C HIS A 211 -1.60 -7.64 -10.93
N HIS A 212 -1.11 -6.63 -11.65
CA HIS A 212 0.19 -5.97 -11.37
C HIS A 212 0.22 -5.15 -10.08
N MET A 213 -0.93 -4.65 -9.59
CA MET A 213 -0.98 -3.96 -8.30
C MET A 213 -0.86 -4.89 -7.06
N SER A 214 -0.84 -6.21 -7.24
CA SER A 214 -0.80 -7.18 -6.14
C SER A 214 0.65 -7.40 -5.64
N ASP A 215 0.90 -8.49 -4.93
CA ASP A 215 2.18 -8.84 -4.29
C ASP A 215 3.27 -9.30 -5.28
N ASP A 216 4.48 -9.50 -4.75
CA ASP A 216 5.69 -9.90 -5.50
C ASP A 216 5.44 -11.08 -6.45
N ILE A 217 4.71 -12.10 -5.97
CA ILE A 217 4.29 -13.27 -6.76
C ILE A 217 3.45 -12.86 -7.97
N CYS A 218 2.42 -12.05 -7.80
CA CYS A 218 1.59 -11.64 -8.94
C CYS A 218 2.37 -10.78 -9.94
N ARG A 219 3.26 -9.92 -9.46
CA ARG A 219 4.08 -9.03 -10.30
C ARG A 219 5.12 -9.78 -11.11
N SER A 220 5.67 -10.87 -10.59
CA SER A 220 6.62 -11.72 -11.32
C SER A 220 5.93 -12.66 -12.32
N LEU A 221 4.69 -13.05 -12.03
CA LEU A 221 3.86 -13.93 -12.87
C LEU A 221 3.36 -13.27 -14.16
N ILE A 222 3.38 -11.94 -14.26
CA ILE A 222 2.87 -11.22 -15.43
C ILE A 222 3.94 -10.30 -16.00
N VAL A 223 4.04 -10.30 -17.31
CA VAL A 223 4.98 -9.47 -18.07
C VAL A 223 4.22 -8.80 -19.21
N PHE A 224 4.78 -7.76 -19.82
CA PHE A 224 4.17 -7.21 -21.03
C PHE A 224 4.10 -8.30 -22.11
N HIS A 225 3.04 -8.27 -22.91
CA HIS A 225 2.92 -9.21 -24.03
C HIS A 225 3.95 -8.88 -25.11
N ASP A 226 3.99 -7.60 -25.53
CA ASP A 226 4.93 -7.13 -26.54
C ASP A 226 6.37 -7.18 -26.01
N LYS A 227 7.29 -7.72 -26.80
CA LYS A 227 8.73 -7.59 -26.52
C LYS A 227 9.30 -6.40 -27.28
N LYS A 228 10.16 -5.62 -26.64
CA LYS A 228 10.84 -4.45 -27.24
C LYS A 228 12.33 -4.59 -27.10
N GLU A 229 13.07 -4.14 -28.12
CA GLU A 229 14.52 -4.05 -28.05
C GLU A 229 14.92 -3.12 -26.91
N ILE A 230 15.84 -3.56 -26.05
CA ILE A 230 16.23 -2.81 -24.85
C ILE A 230 17.04 -1.55 -25.19
N GLY A 231 17.64 -1.47 -26.37
CA GLY A 231 18.37 -0.31 -26.85
C GLY A 231 19.67 -0.04 -26.07
N LYS A 232 20.17 1.19 -26.17
CA LYS A 232 21.46 1.58 -25.57
C LYS A 232 21.43 1.57 -24.03
N ASN A 233 20.35 2.11 -23.45
CA ASN A 233 20.21 2.26 -21.99
C ASN A 233 19.37 1.16 -21.33
N GLY A 234 18.73 0.25 -22.06
CA GLY A 234 17.87 -0.74 -21.42
C GLY A 234 18.63 -1.74 -20.55
N LEU A 235 19.89 -2.09 -20.88
CA LEU A 235 20.72 -2.92 -20.00
C LEU A 235 21.00 -2.19 -18.67
N PHE A 236 21.25 -0.88 -18.73
CA PHE A 236 21.41 -0.04 -17.54
C PHE A 236 20.16 -0.16 -16.65
N TRP A 237 18.97 0.04 -17.22
CA TRP A 237 17.71 -0.02 -16.47
C TRP A 237 17.36 -1.41 -15.94
N LEU A 238 17.70 -2.49 -16.66
CA LEU A 238 17.53 -3.86 -16.15
C LEU A 238 18.42 -4.12 -14.94
N LYS A 239 19.69 -3.66 -14.96
CA LYS A 239 20.59 -3.78 -13.79
C LYS A 239 20.08 -2.98 -12.61
N ILE A 240 19.64 -1.73 -12.82
CA ILE A 240 19.04 -0.90 -11.77
C ILE A 240 17.80 -1.59 -11.18
N HIS A 241 16.92 -2.10 -12.04
CA HIS A 241 15.71 -2.78 -11.59
C HIS A 241 16.02 -4.03 -10.76
N LEU A 242 17.01 -4.83 -11.16
CA LEU A 242 17.48 -5.98 -10.38
C LEU A 242 18.01 -5.53 -9.02
N ALA A 243 18.89 -4.53 -8.98
CA ALA A 243 19.43 -3.98 -7.73
C ALA A 243 18.32 -3.48 -6.79
N ASN A 244 17.29 -2.81 -7.33
CA ASN A 244 16.13 -2.35 -6.56
C ASN A 244 15.35 -3.52 -5.96
N ASN A 245 15.19 -4.64 -6.68
CA ASN A 245 14.53 -5.84 -6.16
C ASN A 245 15.34 -6.53 -5.04
N PHE A 246 16.65 -6.26 -4.94
CA PHE A 246 17.53 -6.65 -3.83
C PHE A 246 17.68 -5.57 -2.74
N GLY A 247 16.81 -4.55 -2.72
CA GLY A 247 16.80 -3.53 -1.67
C GLY A 247 17.99 -2.55 -1.73
N LYS A 248 18.63 -2.39 -2.90
CA LYS A 248 19.73 -1.44 -3.11
C LYS A 248 19.26 -0.07 -3.62
N ASP A 249 17.99 0.25 -3.40
CA ASP A 249 17.30 1.47 -3.85
C ASP A 249 17.73 2.76 -3.11
N LYS A 250 18.63 2.66 -2.13
CA LYS A 250 19.23 3.81 -1.42
C LYS A 250 20.57 4.24 -1.99
N LEU A 251 21.19 3.42 -2.83
CA LEU A 251 22.45 3.76 -3.48
C LEU A 251 22.18 4.62 -4.73
N ASN A 252 23.15 5.43 -5.13
CA ASN A 252 23.16 6.02 -6.47
C ASN A 252 23.20 4.93 -7.56
N PHE A 253 22.93 5.30 -8.81
CA PHE A 253 22.76 4.32 -9.88
C PHE A 253 24.07 3.61 -10.24
N GLU A 254 25.19 4.29 -10.11
CA GLU A 254 26.53 3.75 -10.36
C GLU A 254 26.84 2.60 -9.39
N LYS A 255 26.64 2.83 -8.09
CA LYS A 255 26.80 1.81 -7.03
C LYS A 255 25.79 0.67 -7.17
N ARG A 256 24.56 0.94 -7.63
CA ARG A 256 23.57 -0.13 -7.93
C ARG A 256 24.08 -1.05 -9.05
N ILE A 257 24.65 -0.48 -10.10
CA ILE A 257 25.21 -1.24 -11.22
C ILE A 257 26.46 -2.00 -10.80
N GLU A 258 27.33 -1.37 -10.03
CA GLU A 258 28.51 -2.02 -9.48
C GLU A 258 28.14 -3.24 -8.64
N TRP A 259 27.14 -3.11 -7.76
CA TRP A 259 26.62 -4.23 -6.97
C TRP A 259 26.14 -5.39 -7.87
N VAL A 260 25.43 -5.10 -8.96
CA VAL A 260 25.01 -6.14 -9.91
C VAL A 260 26.22 -6.78 -10.58
N ASN A 261 27.18 -5.98 -11.04
CA ASN A 261 28.39 -6.47 -11.71
C ASN A 261 29.21 -7.40 -10.79
N GLN A 262 29.36 -7.04 -9.51
CA GLN A 262 30.06 -7.86 -8.51
C GLN A 262 29.32 -9.19 -8.23
N ASN A 263 28.00 -9.22 -8.40
CA ASN A 263 27.15 -10.39 -8.14
C ASN A 263 26.76 -11.19 -9.40
N VAL A 264 27.30 -10.88 -10.59
CA VAL A 264 26.93 -11.56 -11.85
C VAL A 264 27.05 -13.08 -11.76
N TYR A 265 28.08 -13.59 -11.07
CA TYR A 265 28.26 -15.04 -10.88
C TYR A 265 27.13 -15.66 -10.05
N ASN A 266 26.76 -15.02 -8.93
CA ASN A 266 25.64 -15.46 -8.08
C ASN A 266 24.30 -15.36 -8.82
N ILE A 267 24.12 -14.30 -9.61
CA ILE A 267 22.94 -14.10 -10.46
C ILE A 267 22.82 -15.21 -11.50
N LYS A 268 23.92 -15.57 -12.18
CA LYS A 268 23.93 -16.66 -13.15
C LYS A 268 23.59 -18.00 -12.50
N LYS A 269 24.20 -18.31 -11.35
CA LYS A 269 23.86 -19.51 -10.54
C LYS A 269 22.40 -19.55 -10.13
N LEU A 270 21.86 -18.40 -9.70
CA LEU A 270 20.45 -18.27 -9.35
C LEU A 270 19.54 -18.59 -10.54
N CYS A 271 19.90 -18.18 -11.75
CA CYS A 271 19.12 -18.47 -12.96
C CYS A 271 19.19 -19.95 -13.37
N GLU A 272 20.37 -20.57 -13.26
CA GLU A 272 20.57 -21.99 -13.63
C GLU A 272 19.88 -22.94 -12.65
N ASN A 273 20.02 -22.70 -11.33
CA ASN A 273 19.46 -23.54 -10.29
C ASN A 273 18.92 -22.70 -9.11
N PRO A 274 17.72 -22.11 -9.22
CA PRO A 274 17.19 -21.19 -8.21
C PRO A 274 17.10 -21.82 -6.81
N PHE A 275 16.65 -23.08 -6.73
CA PHE A 275 16.43 -23.78 -5.46
C PHE A 275 17.71 -24.29 -4.78
N GLN A 276 18.86 -24.26 -5.47
CA GLN A 276 20.16 -24.53 -4.84
C GLN A 276 20.80 -23.26 -4.27
N ASN A 277 20.38 -22.07 -4.73
CA ASN A 277 20.94 -20.77 -4.35
C ASN A 277 19.96 -19.95 -3.50
N ILE A 278 19.21 -20.63 -2.61
CA ILE A 278 18.15 -20.04 -1.79
C ILE A 278 18.69 -18.92 -0.87
N GLU A 279 19.92 -19.05 -0.37
CA GLU A 279 20.52 -18.04 0.52
C GLU A 279 20.65 -16.68 -0.18
N PHE A 280 21.28 -16.65 -1.36
CA PHE A 280 21.37 -15.45 -2.17
C PHE A 280 19.99 -14.94 -2.57
N TRP A 281 19.09 -15.84 -2.97
CA TRP A 281 17.74 -15.46 -3.38
C TRP A 281 16.91 -14.82 -2.26
N ASN A 282 17.00 -15.35 -1.04
CA ASN A 282 16.31 -14.83 0.15
C ASN A 282 16.84 -13.48 0.62
N SER A 283 18.03 -13.08 0.16
CA SER A 283 18.54 -11.73 0.43
C SER A 283 17.78 -10.63 -0.32
N ALA A 284 16.96 -11.00 -1.32
CA ALA A 284 16.15 -10.05 -2.08
C ALA A 284 14.89 -9.61 -1.31
N ASP A 285 14.58 -8.32 -1.35
CA ASP A 285 13.33 -7.77 -0.81
C ASP A 285 12.10 -8.24 -1.61
N LYS A 286 12.28 -8.42 -2.93
CA LYS A 286 11.27 -8.84 -3.91
C LYS A 286 11.78 -10.08 -4.67
N PRO A 287 11.86 -11.26 -4.04
CA PRO A 287 12.61 -12.41 -4.58
C PRO A 287 12.06 -12.91 -5.92
N TRP A 288 10.75 -12.98 -6.12
CA TRP A 288 10.20 -13.53 -7.37
C TRP A 288 10.36 -12.57 -8.54
N GLN A 289 10.21 -11.26 -8.32
CA GLN A 289 10.57 -10.26 -9.32
C GLN A 289 12.08 -10.25 -9.59
N ALA A 290 12.93 -10.39 -8.55
CA ALA A 290 14.37 -10.49 -8.72
C ALA A 290 14.77 -11.67 -9.61
N LEU A 291 14.16 -12.85 -9.42
CA LEU A 291 14.40 -14.01 -10.29
C LEU A 291 13.97 -13.73 -11.73
N ALA A 292 12.78 -13.15 -11.95
CA ALA A 292 12.28 -12.84 -13.28
C ALA A 292 13.22 -11.89 -14.05
N VAL A 293 13.71 -10.84 -13.36
CA VAL A 293 14.64 -9.86 -13.94
C VAL A 293 16.03 -10.46 -14.12
N ALA A 294 16.49 -11.30 -13.20
CA ALA A 294 17.78 -11.98 -13.28
C ALA A 294 17.87 -12.89 -14.52
N ILE A 295 16.80 -13.65 -14.81
CA ILE A 295 16.71 -14.50 -15.99
C ILE A 295 16.75 -13.65 -17.27
N ASP A 296 15.92 -12.60 -17.35
CA ASP A 296 15.88 -11.70 -18.52
C ASP A 296 17.23 -10.99 -18.75
N LEU A 297 17.86 -10.51 -17.67
CA LEU A 297 19.19 -9.88 -17.71
C LEU A 297 20.28 -10.86 -18.17
N THR A 298 20.27 -12.10 -17.67
CA THR A 298 21.24 -13.13 -18.05
C THR A 298 21.10 -13.48 -19.53
N ASN A 299 19.87 -13.61 -20.02
CA ASN A 299 19.58 -13.83 -21.44
C ASN A 299 20.05 -12.64 -22.30
N ALA A 300 19.85 -11.40 -21.83
CA ALA A 300 20.34 -10.21 -22.53
C ALA A 300 21.87 -10.19 -22.64
N LEU A 301 22.58 -10.57 -21.57
CA LEU A 301 24.05 -10.62 -21.53
C LEU A 301 24.65 -11.73 -22.39
N GLN A 302 23.90 -12.79 -22.68
CA GLN A 302 24.33 -13.89 -23.57
C GLN A 302 24.12 -13.58 -25.07
N CYS A 303 23.38 -12.52 -25.40
CA CYS A 303 23.14 -12.13 -26.79
C CYS A 303 24.38 -11.48 -27.41
N SER A 304 24.65 -11.77 -28.69
CA SER A 304 25.76 -11.16 -29.45
C SER A 304 25.68 -9.63 -29.51
N ASN A 305 24.47 -9.08 -29.60
CA ASN A 305 24.21 -7.65 -29.49
C ASN A 305 23.15 -7.40 -28.42
N VAL A 306 23.62 -6.99 -27.23
CA VAL A 306 22.76 -6.76 -26.06
C VAL A 306 21.69 -5.69 -26.32
N SER A 307 21.99 -4.62 -27.06
CA SER A 307 21.01 -3.56 -27.34
C SER A 307 19.83 -4.01 -28.20
N LYS A 308 19.99 -5.09 -28.97
CA LYS A 308 18.90 -5.68 -29.79
C LYS A 308 18.13 -6.78 -29.04
N TYR A 309 18.52 -7.13 -27.82
CA TYR A 309 17.77 -8.08 -27.01
C TYR A 309 16.35 -7.58 -26.78
N LYS A 310 15.36 -8.45 -27.00
CA LYS A 310 13.94 -8.10 -26.87
C LYS A 310 13.40 -8.55 -25.51
N SER A 311 13.29 -7.60 -24.59
CA SER A 311 12.74 -7.81 -23.24
C SER A 311 11.27 -7.41 -23.18
N ASN A 312 10.53 -8.06 -22.29
CA ASN A 312 9.17 -7.69 -21.91
C ASN A 312 8.98 -7.53 -20.39
N ILE A 313 10.08 -7.47 -19.64
CA ILE A 313 10.05 -7.16 -18.22
C ILE A 313 9.59 -5.71 -18.01
N PRO A 314 8.55 -5.47 -17.21
CA PRO A 314 8.18 -4.13 -16.77
C PRO A 314 9.22 -3.61 -15.77
N VAL A 315 9.96 -2.58 -16.16
CA VAL A 315 10.93 -1.90 -15.29
C VAL A 315 10.21 -0.82 -14.48
N GLN A 316 10.32 -0.92 -13.15
CA GLN A 316 9.59 -0.07 -12.20
C GLN A 316 10.44 1.13 -11.76
N GLN A 317 9.82 2.29 -11.64
CA GLN A 317 10.38 3.50 -11.05
C GLN A 317 9.45 3.96 -9.92
N ASP A 318 9.95 4.00 -8.68
CA ASP A 318 9.14 4.25 -7.48
C ASP A 318 9.36 5.70 -6.99
N GLY A 319 8.28 6.38 -6.59
CA GLY A 319 8.36 7.68 -5.92
C GLY A 319 8.94 7.54 -4.50
N THR A 320 9.89 8.41 -4.11
CA THR A 320 10.61 8.31 -2.81
C THR A 320 9.66 8.39 -1.59
N CYS A 321 8.71 9.32 -1.62
CA CYS A 321 7.63 9.46 -0.66
C CYS A 321 6.53 10.34 -1.27
N ASN A 322 5.74 9.76 -2.15
CA ASN A 322 4.90 10.51 -3.09
C ASN A 322 3.94 11.51 -2.41
N GLY A 323 3.31 11.15 -1.29
CA GLY A 323 2.48 12.09 -0.53
C GLY A 323 3.23 13.33 -0.06
N LEU A 324 4.46 13.19 0.44
CA LEU A 324 5.30 14.33 0.84
C LEU A 324 5.85 15.11 -0.36
N GLN A 325 6.12 14.44 -1.49
CA GLN A 325 6.45 15.13 -2.75
C GLN A 325 5.32 16.08 -3.14
N HIS A 326 4.08 15.61 -3.10
CA HIS A 326 2.91 16.43 -3.42
C HIS A 326 2.69 17.58 -2.43
N TYR A 327 2.92 17.37 -1.12
CA TYR A 327 2.85 18.47 -0.14
C TYR A 327 3.97 19.50 -0.31
N ALA A 328 5.20 19.06 -0.54
CA ALA A 328 6.34 19.95 -0.76
C ALA A 328 6.09 20.80 -2.01
N ALA A 329 5.51 20.21 -3.06
CA ALA A 329 5.13 20.96 -4.26
C ALA A 329 3.96 21.93 -4.03
N LEU A 330 2.89 21.51 -3.36
CA LEU A 330 1.76 22.39 -3.00
C LEU A 330 2.21 23.60 -2.16
N GLY A 331 3.08 23.37 -1.19
CA GLY A 331 3.60 24.42 -0.31
C GLY A 331 4.78 25.19 -0.88
N ARG A 332 5.31 24.79 -2.04
CA ARG A 332 6.60 25.26 -2.58
C ARG A 332 7.70 25.24 -1.50
N ASP A 333 7.78 24.15 -0.75
CA ASP A 333 8.68 23.95 0.39
C ASP A 333 10.06 23.46 -0.06
N LYS A 334 11.08 24.32 0.01
CA LYS A 334 12.43 24.04 -0.51
C LYS A 334 13.12 22.90 0.25
N ASP A 335 13.09 22.94 1.57
CA ASP A 335 13.75 21.93 2.41
C ASP A 335 13.00 20.59 2.35
N GLY A 336 11.67 20.65 2.42
CA GLY A 336 10.82 19.48 2.20
C GLY A 336 11.04 18.87 0.82
N GLY A 337 11.14 19.69 -0.23
CA GLY A 337 11.37 19.28 -1.62
C GLY A 337 12.73 18.61 -1.82
N LYS A 338 13.79 19.11 -1.17
CA LYS A 338 15.11 18.46 -1.16
C LYS A 338 15.04 17.08 -0.51
N ALA A 339 14.40 16.97 0.65
CA ALA A 339 14.33 15.71 1.39
C ALA A 339 13.56 14.59 0.67
N VAL A 340 12.74 14.93 -0.33
CA VAL A 340 11.93 13.99 -1.13
C VAL A 340 12.31 13.95 -2.61
N ASN A 341 13.53 14.37 -2.94
CA ASN A 341 14.12 14.32 -4.28
C ASN A 341 13.37 15.12 -5.36
N ILE A 342 12.71 16.24 -5.01
CA ILE A 342 12.19 17.18 -6.03
C ILE A 342 13.34 18.01 -6.61
N THR A 343 14.28 18.45 -5.77
CA THR A 343 15.49 19.13 -6.25
C THR A 343 16.56 18.12 -6.67
N PRO A 344 17.38 18.42 -7.69
CA PRO A 344 18.46 17.53 -8.11
C PRO A 344 19.49 17.32 -7.00
N SER A 345 20.02 16.09 -6.92
CA SER A 345 21.09 15.70 -6.01
C SER A 345 21.93 14.58 -6.63
N GLU A 346 23.20 14.49 -6.23
CA GLU A 346 24.11 13.41 -6.67
C GLU A 346 23.78 12.06 -6.01
N GLU A 347 23.29 12.09 -4.77
CA GLU A 347 22.88 10.90 -4.02
C GLU A 347 21.37 10.95 -3.74
N PRO A 348 20.67 9.79 -3.76
CA PRO A 348 19.26 9.71 -3.41
C PRO A 348 19.03 10.16 -1.96
N GLN A 349 18.13 11.12 -1.76
CA GLN A 349 17.73 11.54 -0.41
C GLN A 349 16.76 10.52 0.19
N ASP A 350 17.01 10.10 1.43
CA ASP A 350 16.14 9.20 2.20
C ASP A 350 15.54 9.94 3.39
N ILE A 351 14.36 10.55 3.19
CA ILE A 351 13.65 11.31 4.24
C ILE A 351 13.54 10.56 5.57
N TYR A 352 13.42 9.22 5.52
CA TYR A 352 13.31 8.42 6.73
C TYR A 352 14.58 8.42 7.56
N SER A 353 15.76 8.39 6.91
CA SER A 353 17.05 8.49 7.60
C SER A 353 17.30 9.91 8.09
N VAL A 354 16.97 10.93 7.29
CA VAL A 354 17.07 12.35 7.72
C VAL A 354 16.25 12.61 8.99
N VAL A 355 15.00 12.15 9.03
CA VAL A 355 14.15 12.29 10.23
C VAL A 355 14.68 11.45 11.39
N LEU A 356 15.19 10.25 11.11
CA LEU A 356 15.77 9.38 12.13
C LEU A 356 16.97 10.04 12.82
N ASP A 357 17.85 10.69 12.06
CA ASP A 357 19.03 11.36 12.60
C ASP A 357 18.64 12.52 13.53
N ILE A 358 17.62 13.30 13.15
CA ILE A 358 17.07 14.36 14.02
C ILE A 358 16.48 13.75 15.30
N VAL A 359 15.71 12.66 15.19
CA VAL A 359 15.14 11.97 16.35
C VAL A 359 16.24 11.42 17.26
N ILE A 360 17.29 10.82 16.70
CA ILE A 360 18.45 10.33 17.45
C ILE A 360 19.11 11.48 18.21
N ASN A 361 19.35 12.62 17.55
CA ASN A 361 19.99 13.77 18.19
C ASN A 361 19.15 14.32 19.35
N LYS A 362 17.83 14.45 19.16
CA LYS A 362 16.91 14.88 20.23
C LYS A 362 16.90 13.92 21.43
N ILE A 363 16.84 12.61 21.17
CA ILE A 363 16.85 11.60 22.23
C ILE A 363 18.22 11.54 22.92
N ARG A 364 19.34 11.80 22.21
CA ARG A 364 20.66 11.95 22.85
C ARG A 364 20.70 13.15 23.80
N SER A 365 20.12 14.28 23.42
CA SER A 365 20.07 15.46 24.31
C SER A 365 19.32 15.17 25.62
N ASP A 366 18.32 14.29 25.61
CA ASP A 366 17.63 13.86 26.83
C ASP A 366 18.48 12.94 27.73
N LEU A 367 19.48 12.22 27.18
CA LEU A 367 20.45 11.46 27.98
C LEU A 367 21.38 12.38 28.74
N ASP A 368 21.89 13.42 28.07
CA ASP A 368 22.94 14.32 28.59
C ASP A 368 22.38 15.37 29.57
N GLY A 369 21.11 15.26 29.99
CA GLY A 369 20.47 16.19 30.92
C GLY A 369 20.12 17.54 30.30
N GLY A 370 19.95 17.59 28.97
CA GLY A 370 19.65 18.81 28.23
C GLY A 370 18.41 19.54 28.77
N ILE A 371 18.61 20.78 29.22
CA ILE A 371 17.55 21.70 29.63
C ILE A 371 16.70 22.02 28.40
N ASN A 372 15.54 21.39 28.29
CA ASN A 372 14.39 21.99 27.63
C ASN A 372 13.23 22.01 28.62
N LEU A 373 12.91 23.22 29.09
CA LEU A 373 11.68 23.52 29.79
C LEU A 373 10.49 23.05 28.91
N SER A 374 9.51 22.42 29.57
CA SER A 374 8.21 21.98 29.04
C SER A 374 8.10 20.58 28.41
N SER A 375 8.34 19.53 29.21
CA SER A 375 7.53 18.30 29.10
C SER A 375 7.62 17.43 30.36
N THR A 376 7.03 17.91 31.45
CA THR A 376 6.35 16.96 32.35
C THR A 376 5.30 16.26 31.49
N VAL A 377 5.47 14.95 31.27
CA VAL A 377 4.46 14.11 30.62
C VAL A 377 3.30 14.00 31.61
N THR A 378 2.41 15.00 31.64
CA THR A 378 1.18 14.96 32.42
C THR A 378 0.22 14.01 31.71
N VAL A 379 0.15 12.78 32.22
CA VAL A 379 -0.91 11.84 31.87
C VAL A 379 -2.23 12.45 32.37
N GLN A 380 -3.02 13.04 31.48
CA GLN A 380 -4.40 13.41 31.80
C GLN A 380 -5.22 12.12 31.95
N ASN A 381 -5.35 11.65 33.19
CA ASN A 381 -6.42 10.72 33.56
C ASN A 381 -7.69 11.54 33.80
N SER A 382 -8.76 11.23 33.06
CA SER A 382 -10.10 11.75 33.36
C SER A 382 -10.57 11.25 34.74
N PRO A 383 -11.32 12.04 35.52
CA PRO A 383 -11.65 11.69 36.89
C PRO A 383 -12.90 10.81 36.94
N ILE A 384 -12.73 9.49 37.14
CA ILE A 384 -13.80 8.63 37.67
C ILE A 384 -13.18 7.61 38.62
N GLY A 385 -13.55 7.70 39.91
CA GLY A 385 -13.47 6.60 40.87
C GLY A 385 -12.28 6.66 41.84
N ASN A 386 -12.56 7.03 43.09
CA ASN A 386 -11.64 6.88 44.23
C ASN A 386 -11.30 5.41 44.48
N SER A 387 -10.04 5.04 44.35
CA SER A 387 -9.43 3.88 45.01
C SER A 387 -7.93 4.12 45.20
N PRO A 388 -7.37 3.91 46.41
CA PRO A 388 -5.96 4.16 46.68
C PRO A 388 -5.13 2.94 46.27
N ILE A 389 -4.48 2.99 45.10
CA ILE A 389 -3.51 1.97 44.69
C ILE A 389 -2.26 2.64 44.12
N GLY A 390 -1.15 2.48 44.84
CA GLY A 390 0.24 2.48 44.33
C GLY A 390 0.75 3.72 43.59
N ARG A 391 1.62 4.49 44.25
CA ARG A 391 2.50 5.47 43.59
C ARG A 391 3.41 4.75 42.59
N GLY A 392 3.07 4.77 41.30
CA GLY A 392 3.93 4.26 40.24
C GLY A 392 5.14 5.18 40.01
N ALA A 393 6.34 4.61 39.96
CA ALA A 393 7.57 5.33 39.66
C ALA A 393 7.45 6.12 38.34
N THR A 394 7.67 7.44 38.40
CA THR A 394 7.79 8.32 37.25
C THR A 394 9.08 8.00 36.51
N THR A 395 8.97 7.34 35.37
CA THR A 395 10.10 7.09 34.46
C THR A 395 10.52 8.42 33.84
N SER A 396 11.78 8.82 34.03
CA SER A 396 12.31 10.08 33.50
C SER A 396 12.53 9.98 31.99
N ALA A 397 12.65 11.13 31.30
CA ALA A 397 12.96 11.16 29.87
C ALA A 397 14.35 10.53 29.58
N SER A 398 15.33 10.75 30.46
CA SER A 398 16.67 10.16 30.39
C SER A 398 16.64 8.63 30.49
N ASP A 399 15.77 8.06 31.35
CA ASP A 399 15.59 6.60 31.41
C ASP A 399 15.05 6.06 30.08
N LEU A 400 14.02 6.69 29.52
CA LEU A 400 13.43 6.27 28.24
C LEU A 400 14.42 6.38 27.08
N ALA A 401 15.23 7.44 27.07
CA ALA A 401 16.31 7.61 26.12
C ALA A 401 17.34 6.48 26.24
N SER A 402 17.74 6.12 27.46
CA SER A 402 18.68 5.02 27.73
C SER A 402 18.16 3.69 27.19
N TYR A 403 16.88 3.39 27.43
CA TYR A 403 16.21 2.21 26.87
C TYR A 403 16.21 2.20 25.34
N CYS A 404 16.06 3.35 24.68
CA CYS A 404 16.07 3.42 23.22
C CYS A 404 17.40 2.98 22.61
N PHE A 405 18.52 3.35 23.23
CA PHE A 405 19.86 2.95 22.78
C PHE A 405 20.21 1.53 23.21
N GLN A 406 19.89 1.14 24.44
CA GLN A 406 20.15 -0.21 24.96
C GLN A 406 19.51 -1.29 24.07
N PHE A 407 18.28 -1.06 23.63
CA PHE A 407 17.52 -2.00 22.80
C PHE A 407 17.62 -1.72 21.29
N ASP A 408 18.47 -0.77 20.89
CA ASP A 408 18.73 -0.42 19.49
C ASP A 408 17.42 -0.18 18.70
N LEU A 409 16.53 0.62 19.29
CA LEU A 409 15.18 0.89 18.80
C LEU A 409 15.14 1.97 17.70
N LEU A 410 16.17 2.81 17.62
CA LEU A 410 16.24 3.96 16.70
C LEU A 410 16.69 3.52 15.31
N LYS A 411 15.84 2.74 14.64
CA LYS A 411 16.08 2.23 13.29
C LYS A 411 15.07 2.76 12.28
N ARG A 412 15.49 2.87 11.02
CA ARG A 412 14.64 3.28 9.89
C ARG A 412 13.32 2.49 9.83
N LYS A 413 13.35 1.18 10.09
CA LYS A 413 12.17 0.30 10.10
C LYS A 413 11.09 0.69 11.13
N VAL A 414 11.48 1.38 12.22
CA VAL A 414 10.59 1.84 13.29
C VAL A 414 9.91 3.15 12.89
N VAL A 415 10.65 4.09 12.32
CA VAL A 415 10.13 5.43 11.96
C VAL A 415 9.42 5.46 10.59
N LYS A 416 9.80 4.58 9.65
CA LYS A 416 9.34 4.59 8.24
C LYS A 416 7.83 4.66 8.12
N GLN A 417 7.10 3.76 8.78
CA GLN A 417 5.64 3.68 8.63
C GLN A 417 4.95 4.96 9.14
N THR A 418 5.43 5.50 10.27
CA THR A 418 4.91 6.73 10.87
C THR A 418 5.14 7.92 9.94
N ILE A 419 6.36 8.10 9.43
CA ILE A 419 6.71 9.18 8.49
C ILE A 419 5.86 9.08 7.21
N MET A 420 5.72 7.88 6.65
CA MET A 420 4.91 7.65 5.44
C MET A 420 3.43 7.99 5.62
N THR A 421 2.90 7.91 6.84
CA THR A 421 1.45 8.01 7.06
C THR A 421 1.00 9.33 7.69
N ILE A 422 1.91 10.15 8.21
CA ILE A 422 1.61 11.46 8.79
C ILE A 422 1.05 12.45 7.76
N CYS A 423 1.60 12.42 6.54
CA CYS A 423 1.09 13.20 5.40
C CYS A 423 -0.34 12.76 5.01
N TYR A 424 -0.69 11.50 5.27
CA TYR A 424 -2.03 10.94 5.04
C TYR A 424 -2.98 11.05 6.24
N GLY A 425 -2.72 11.99 7.16
CA GLY A 425 -3.68 12.31 8.22
C GLY A 425 -3.62 11.41 9.45
N VAL A 426 -2.56 10.60 9.62
CA VAL A 426 -2.35 9.87 10.87
C VAL A 426 -2.27 10.84 12.05
N THR A 427 -2.97 10.48 13.12
CA THR A 427 -3.02 11.20 14.40
C THR A 427 -1.88 10.76 15.31
N SER A 428 -1.61 11.53 16.37
CA SER A 428 -0.57 11.18 17.35
C SER A 428 -0.77 9.79 17.97
N ILE A 429 -2.04 9.41 18.22
CA ILE A 429 -2.40 8.08 18.71
C ILE A 429 -2.12 7.00 17.66
N GLY A 430 -2.46 7.26 16.39
CA GLY A 430 -2.24 6.32 15.30
C GLY A 430 -0.74 6.05 15.09
N ALA A 431 0.07 7.09 15.09
CA ALA A 431 1.53 7.00 14.99
C ALA A 431 2.16 6.26 16.19
N LYS A 432 1.74 6.56 17.43
CA LYS A 432 2.14 5.79 18.61
C LYS A 432 1.87 4.30 18.42
N ASN A 433 0.68 3.94 17.93
CA ASN A 433 0.32 2.53 17.71
C ASN A 433 1.16 1.86 16.62
N GLN A 434 1.56 2.59 15.57
CA GLN A 434 2.47 2.07 14.55
C GLN A 434 3.87 1.81 15.14
N VAL A 435 4.43 2.78 15.86
CA VAL A 435 5.71 2.63 16.57
C VAL A 435 5.64 1.47 17.56
N LYS A 436 4.56 1.38 18.35
CA LYS A 436 4.31 0.28 19.29
C LYS A 436 4.33 -1.07 18.62
N GLY A 437 3.64 -1.23 17.49
CA GLY A 437 3.64 -2.48 16.73
C GLY A 437 5.05 -2.91 16.34
N LYS A 438 5.92 -1.97 15.96
CA LYS A 438 7.33 -2.24 15.62
C LYS A 438 8.17 -2.58 16.85
N ILE A 439 8.06 -1.80 17.92
CA ILE A 439 8.79 -2.06 19.17
C ILE A 439 8.38 -3.43 19.75
N GLN A 440 7.08 -3.73 19.78
CA GLN A 440 6.58 -5.01 20.27
C GLN A 440 7.07 -6.19 19.43
N SER A 441 7.29 -6.03 18.12
CA SER A 441 7.90 -7.06 17.29
C SER A 441 9.40 -7.26 17.54
N MET A 442 10.09 -6.25 18.08
CA MET A 442 11.54 -6.29 18.34
C MET A 442 11.86 -6.81 19.74
N ILE A 443 11.17 -6.30 20.76
CA ILE A 443 11.50 -6.49 22.19
C ILE A 443 10.29 -6.90 23.04
N GLY A 444 9.19 -7.32 22.41
CA GLY A 444 7.93 -7.61 23.11
C GLY A 444 7.99 -8.78 24.11
N LYS A 445 9.07 -9.56 24.10
CA LYS A 445 9.33 -10.65 25.07
C LYS A 445 10.20 -10.20 26.25
N ASP A 446 10.96 -9.13 26.08
CA ASP A 446 12.02 -8.72 27.00
C ASP A 446 11.55 -7.62 27.97
N ILE A 447 10.51 -6.86 27.59
CA ILE A 447 10.03 -5.71 28.34
C ILE A 447 8.51 -5.81 28.59
N ASP A 448 8.06 -5.25 29.72
CA ASP A 448 6.65 -5.16 30.06
C ASP A 448 5.87 -4.25 29.10
N LYS A 449 4.55 -4.51 28.98
CA LYS A 449 3.68 -3.77 28.06
C LYS A 449 3.57 -2.29 28.40
N ASN A 450 3.74 -1.89 29.67
CA ASN A 450 3.62 -0.48 30.05
C ASN A 450 4.85 0.31 29.63
N MET A 451 6.06 -0.23 29.79
CA MET A 451 7.26 0.41 29.26
C MET A 451 7.23 0.49 27.72
N ILE A 452 6.78 -0.55 27.03
CA ILE A 452 6.59 -0.49 25.56
C ILE A 452 5.64 0.67 25.19
N ASN A 453 4.54 0.87 25.93
CA ASN A 453 3.63 1.98 25.69
C ASN A 453 4.30 3.35 25.90
N LYS A 454 5.14 3.48 26.94
CA LYS A 454 5.89 4.71 27.25
C LYS A 454 6.93 5.01 26.16
N LEU A 455 7.77 4.03 25.80
CA LEU A 455 8.76 4.14 24.72
C LEU A 455 8.10 4.50 23.38
N SER A 456 6.98 3.86 23.07
CA SER A 456 6.24 4.13 21.82
C SER A 456 5.70 5.55 21.77
N GLN A 457 5.23 6.09 22.91
CA GLN A 457 4.79 7.48 22.99
C GLN A 457 5.96 8.45 22.83
N TYR A 458 7.04 8.19 23.56
CA TYR A 458 8.25 9.01 23.58
C TYR A 458 8.87 9.14 22.18
N ILE A 459 9.16 8.01 21.53
CA ILE A 459 9.69 7.99 20.16
C ILE A 459 8.70 8.64 19.17
N SER A 460 7.40 8.35 19.30
CA SER A 460 6.41 8.92 18.39
C SER A 460 6.33 10.44 18.49
N ASN A 461 6.47 11.04 19.68
CA ASN A 461 6.43 12.48 19.86
C ASN A 461 7.60 13.15 19.12
N TYR A 462 8.82 12.66 19.31
CA TYR A 462 9.99 13.18 18.59
C TYR A 462 9.90 13.00 17.08
N ILE A 463 9.30 11.92 16.58
CA ILE A 463 9.02 11.78 15.14
C ILE A 463 8.10 12.91 14.65
N PHE A 464 7.00 13.21 15.37
CA PHE A 464 6.10 14.30 14.95
C PHE A 464 6.76 15.66 14.96
N GLU A 465 7.51 15.98 16.01
CA GLU A 465 8.22 17.24 16.12
C GLU A 465 9.21 17.41 14.96
N SER A 466 10.04 16.38 14.72
CA SER A 466 11.04 16.39 13.65
C SER A 466 10.41 16.53 12.26
N ILE A 467 9.29 15.87 11.98
CA ILE A 467 8.58 16.04 10.70
C ILE A 467 7.95 17.44 10.60
N SER A 468 7.40 17.95 11.70
CA SER A 468 6.79 19.28 11.70
C SER A 468 7.82 20.39 11.49
N GLU A 469 9.07 20.15 11.90
CA GLU A 469 10.22 21.02 11.62
C GLU A 469 10.64 21.00 10.15
N ILE A 470 10.72 19.82 9.52
CA ILE A 470 11.11 19.69 8.10
C ILE A 470 9.99 20.16 7.17
N PHE A 471 8.74 19.77 7.44
CA PHE A 471 7.58 20.02 6.56
C PHE A 471 6.61 21.04 7.16
N LYS A 472 7.13 22.17 7.63
CA LYS A 472 6.33 23.25 8.23
C LYS A 472 5.17 23.67 7.33
N ARG A 473 5.44 23.84 6.03
CA ARG A 473 4.42 24.27 5.06
C ARG A 473 3.33 23.22 4.84
N ALA A 474 3.69 21.94 4.81
CA ALA A 474 2.70 20.86 4.74
C ALA A 474 1.75 20.88 5.95
N MET A 475 2.27 21.16 7.15
CA MET A 475 1.46 21.27 8.36
C MET A 475 0.52 22.47 8.34
N ILE A 476 0.96 23.61 7.78
CA ILE A 476 0.13 24.79 7.57
C ILE A 476 -1.02 24.47 6.61
N ILE A 477 -0.74 23.83 5.46
CA ILE A 477 -1.77 23.41 4.50
C ILE A 477 -2.76 22.43 5.14
N LYS A 478 -2.28 21.46 5.92
CA LYS A 478 -3.15 20.51 6.65
C LYS A 478 -4.05 21.22 7.65
N LYS A 479 -3.54 22.24 8.36
CA LYS A 479 -4.35 23.10 9.25
C LYS A 479 -5.39 23.89 8.47
N TRP A 480 -5.04 24.39 7.28
CA TRP A 480 -5.97 25.07 6.39
C TRP A 480 -7.10 24.14 5.91
N PHE A 481 -6.78 22.92 5.48
CA PHE A 481 -7.77 21.88 5.15
C PHE A 481 -8.71 21.54 6.32
N ASN A 482 -8.20 21.56 7.56
CA ASN A 482 -9.06 21.39 8.74
C ASN A 482 -10.07 22.53 8.90
N ASN A 483 -9.71 23.77 8.56
CA ASN A 483 -10.63 24.91 8.61
C ASN A 483 -11.71 24.80 7.53
N LEU A 484 -11.33 24.43 6.29
CA LEU A 484 -12.29 24.12 5.21
C LEU A 484 -13.29 23.05 5.65
N SER A 485 -12.77 21.97 6.26
CA SER A 485 -13.60 20.86 6.74
C SER A 485 -14.55 21.27 7.86
N LYS A 486 -14.15 22.21 8.73
CA LYS A 486 -15.02 22.72 9.81
C LYS A 486 -16.20 23.48 9.22
N ALA A 487 -15.96 24.38 8.26
CA ALA A 487 -17.01 25.15 7.60
C ALA A 487 -18.07 24.25 6.93
N THR A 488 -17.64 23.21 6.19
CA THR A 488 -18.58 22.28 5.55
C THR A 488 -19.31 21.40 6.56
N ASN A 489 -18.64 21.00 7.65
CA ASN A 489 -19.25 20.19 8.71
C ASN A 489 -20.31 20.94 9.52
N GLU A 490 -20.20 22.26 9.69
CA GLU A 490 -21.24 23.10 10.30
C GLU A 490 -22.53 23.06 9.49
N LEU A 491 -22.42 23.09 8.17
CA LEU A 491 -23.54 23.03 7.24
C LEU A 491 -24.01 21.60 6.92
N ASN A 492 -23.37 20.58 7.51
CA ASN A 492 -23.64 19.16 7.25
C ASN A 492 -23.59 18.78 5.76
N ILE A 493 -22.67 19.41 5.00
CA ILE A 493 -22.43 19.11 3.58
C ILE A 493 -21.06 18.44 3.37
N PRO A 494 -20.95 17.40 2.52
CA PRO A 494 -19.73 16.63 2.40
C PRO A 494 -18.64 17.47 1.72
N ILE A 495 -17.38 17.18 2.01
CA ILE A 495 -16.28 17.85 1.32
C ILE A 495 -16.24 17.38 -0.13
N THR A 496 -16.22 18.33 -1.06
CA THR A 496 -16.08 18.08 -2.51
C THR A 496 -15.02 18.98 -3.10
N TRP A 497 -14.37 18.54 -4.16
CA TRP A 497 -13.42 19.32 -4.95
C TRP A 497 -13.35 18.76 -6.37
N ILE A 498 -12.78 19.51 -7.29
CA ILE A 498 -12.43 19.02 -8.63
C ILE A 498 -10.92 18.80 -8.63
N SER A 499 -10.48 17.59 -8.98
CA SER A 499 -9.04 17.31 -9.10
C SER A 499 -8.46 18.02 -10.33
N PRO A 500 -7.15 18.24 -10.40
CA PRO A 500 -6.53 18.89 -11.55
C PRO A 500 -6.73 18.18 -12.89
N ILE A 501 -6.96 16.86 -12.90
CA ILE A 501 -7.32 16.12 -14.13
C ILE A 501 -8.80 16.30 -14.54
N GLY A 502 -9.59 17.02 -13.73
CA GLY A 502 -11.01 17.30 -13.97
C GLY A 502 -11.98 16.34 -13.29
N LEU A 503 -11.52 15.48 -12.36
CA LEU A 503 -12.41 14.53 -11.68
C LEU A 503 -13.16 15.23 -10.54
N PRO A 504 -14.52 15.23 -10.52
CA PRO A 504 -15.27 15.66 -9.35
C PRO A 504 -15.18 14.60 -8.24
N CYS A 505 -14.69 15.01 -7.07
CA CYS A 505 -14.49 14.16 -5.90
C CYS A 505 -15.49 14.55 -4.78
N GLU A 506 -16.11 13.57 -4.11
CA GLU A 506 -16.89 13.76 -2.87
C GLU A 506 -16.47 12.74 -1.83
N GLN A 507 -16.29 13.18 -0.59
CA GLN A 507 -16.02 12.27 0.52
C GLN A 507 -17.27 11.49 0.97
N PRO A 508 -17.23 10.14 0.97
CA PRO A 508 -18.40 9.31 1.26
C PRO A 508 -18.72 9.18 2.76
N TYR A 509 -18.09 9.95 3.65
CA TYR A 509 -18.18 9.69 5.09
C TYR A 509 -19.50 10.19 5.71
N ARG A 510 -20.42 9.25 5.94
CA ARG A 510 -21.75 9.47 6.53
C ARG A 510 -22.00 8.58 7.74
N LEU A 511 -22.88 9.01 8.64
CA LEU A 511 -23.36 8.22 9.76
C LEU A 511 -24.41 7.22 9.23
N GLY A 512 -24.04 5.95 9.17
CA GLY A 512 -24.97 4.91 8.76
C GLY A 512 -25.99 4.62 9.85
N ASN A 513 -27.26 4.52 9.48
CA ASN A 513 -28.33 4.06 10.35
C ASN A 513 -28.44 2.55 10.24
N ARG A 514 -28.27 1.84 11.37
CA ARG A 514 -28.43 0.38 11.43
C ARG A 514 -29.93 0.06 11.41
N ILE A 515 -30.36 -0.66 10.39
CA ILE A 515 -31.73 -1.16 10.24
C ILE A 515 -31.68 -2.67 10.41
N LEU A 516 -32.53 -3.19 11.30
CA LEU A 516 -32.69 -4.63 11.46
C LEU A 516 -33.76 -5.12 10.48
N VAL A 517 -33.38 -6.01 9.58
CA VAL A 517 -34.27 -6.65 8.60
C VAL A 517 -34.57 -8.05 9.09
N ASN A 518 -35.79 -8.30 9.54
CA ASN A 518 -36.22 -9.63 9.95
C ASN A 518 -36.46 -10.48 8.69
N THR A 519 -35.77 -11.61 8.60
CA THR A 519 -35.99 -12.64 7.57
C THR A 519 -36.57 -13.89 8.26
N PRO A 520 -37.18 -14.82 7.51
CA PRO A 520 -37.70 -16.07 8.09
C PRO A 520 -36.65 -16.91 8.83
N LEU A 521 -35.36 -16.76 8.50
CA LEU A 521 -34.26 -17.51 9.12
C LEU A 521 -33.60 -16.77 10.30
N GLN A 522 -33.45 -15.44 10.20
CA GLN A 522 -32.80 -14.60 11.20
C GLN A 522 -33.04 -13.11 10.97
N SER A 523 -32.68 -12.29 11.94
CA SER A 523 -32.62 -10.84 11.77
C SER A 523 -31.25 -10.39 11.23
N VAL A 524 -31.23 -9.80 10.04
CA VAL A 524 -30.02 -9.29 9.38
C VAL A 524 -29.91 -7.78 9.59
N SER A 525 -28.80 -7.33 10.13
CA SER A 525 -28.51 -5.91 10.28
C SER A 525 -27.95 -5.32 8.98
N VAL A 526 -28.66 -4.37 8.38
CA VAL A 526 -28.23 -3.62 7.20
C VAL A 526 -27.93 -2.16 7.58
N THR A 527 -26.88 -1.57 7.03
CA THR A 527 -26.57 -0.14 7.22
C THR A 527 -27.14 0.68 6.07
N SER A 528 -28.05 1.61 6.38
CA SER A 528 -28.59 2.56 5.41
C SER A 528 -27.96 3.94 5.58
N TYR A 529 -27.68 4.61 4.46
CA TYR A 529 -27.14 5.97 4.43
C TYR A 529 -28.13 7.01 3.89
N LYS A 530 -29.39 6.61 3.65
CA LYS A 530 -30.42 7.53 3.16
C LYS A 530 -30.70 8.62 4.20
N ASN A 531 -30.68 9.89 3.78
CA ASN A 531 -30.87 11.07 4.65
C ASN A 531 -29.95 11.10 5.87
N SER A 532 -28.75 10.50 5.77
CA SER A 532 -27.80 10.44 6.87
C SER A 532 -27.01 11.73 7.04
N SER A 533 -26.82 12.13 8.30
CA SER A 533 -25.86 13.17 8.68
C SER A 533 -24.43 12.72 8.40
N LEU A 534 -23.52 13.70 8.27
CA LEU A 534 -22.14 13.40 7.99
C LEU A 534 -21.40 12.86 9.21
N HIS A 535 -20.43 11.99 8.96
CA HIS A 535 -19.47 11.61 9.99
C HIS A 535 -18.38 12.69 10.08
N LYS A 536 -18.68 13.81 10.76
CA LYS A 536 -17.87 15.05 10.82
C LYS A 536 -16.36 14.81 11.06
N ASN A 537 -16.00 13.93 12.00
CA ASN A 537 -14.60 13.60 12.29
C ASN A 537 -13.89 12.89 11.13
N LYS A 538 -14.57 11.98 10.41
CA LYS A 538 -14.00 11.28 9.25
C LYS A 538 -13.89 12.19 8.05
N GLN A 539 -14.85 13.11 7.86
CA GLN A 539 -14.76 14.18 6.84
C GLN A 539 -13.48 15.00 7.05
N ARG A 540 -13.32 15.55 8.27
CA ARG A 540 -12.15 16.38 8.61
C ARG A 540 -10.82 15.63 8.48
N LEU A 541 -10.69 14.46 9.10
CA LEU A 541 -9.43 13.71 9.11
C LEU A 541 -9.10 13.10 7.74
N GLY A 542 -10.12 12.75 6.96
CA GLY A 542 -9.97 12.15 5.64
C GLY A 542 -9.66 13.16 4.53
N PHE A 543 -9.89 14.46 4.73
CA PHE A 543 -9.71 15.45 3.65
C PHE A 543 -8.27 15.61 3.17
N PRO A 544 -7.28 15.88 4.03
CA PRO A 544 -5.89 15.97 3.59
C PRO A 544 -5.40 14.74 2.79
N PRO A 545 -5.56 13.48 3.28
CA PRO A 545 -5.12 12.31 2.50
C PRO A 545 -5.88 12.15 1.19
N ASN A 546 -7.21 12.30 1.21
CA ASN A 546 -8.01 12.07 0.01
C ASN A 546 -7.72 13.11 -1.08
N PHE A 547 -7.42 14.36 -0.68
CA PHE A 547 -7.01 15.41 -1.63
C PHE A 547 -5.66 15.09 -2.25
N VAL A 548 -4.64 14.75 -1.47
CA VAL A 548 -3.32 14.36 -2.00
C VAL A 548 -3.42 13.12 -2.89
N HIS A 549 -4.25 12.14 -2.52
CA HIS A 549 -4.54 10.99 -3.38
C HIS A 549 -5.22 11.34 -4.71
N SER A 550 -5.89 12.49 -4.80
CA SER A 550 -6.42 12.95 -6.08
C SER A 550 -5.36 13.66 -6.93
N LEU A 551 -4.32 14.23 -6.30
CA LEU A 551 -3.18 14.82 -6.99
C LEU A 551 -2.26 13.73 -7.56
N ASP A 552 -1.99 12.67 -6.78
CA ASP A 552 -1.19 11.53 -7.27
C ASP A 552 -1.89 10.80 -8.41
N ALA A 553 -3.21 10.62 -8.33
CA ALA A 553 -4.00 10.05 -9.41
C ALA A 553 -3.98 10.93 -10.66
N SER A 554 -4.07 12.26 -10.49
CA SER A 554 -3.98 13.21 -11.61
C SER A 554 -2.60 13.13 -12.27
N HIS A 555 -1.52 13.11 -11.48
CA HIS A 555 -0.15 12.99 -11.97
C HIS A 555 0.07 11.68 -12.76
N LEU A 556 -0.46 10.57 -12.25
CA LEU A 556 -0.43 9.27 -12.91
C LEU A 556 -1.17 9.34 -14.25
N MET A 557 -2.40 9.85 -14.26
CA MET A 557 -3.23 9.95 -15.47
C MET A 557 -2.58 10.82 -16.55
N MET A 558 -2.01 11.97 -16.18
CA MET A 558 -1.29 12.84 -17.11
C MET A 558 -0.05 12.15 -17.70
N THR A 559 0.64 11.32 -16.90
CA THR A 559 1.79 10.56 -17.39
C THR A 559 1.35 9.39 -18.28
N ALA A 560 0.28 8.70 -17.91
CA ALA A 560 -0.29 7.60 -18.70
C ALA A 560 -0.80 8.08 -20.07
N GLU A 561 -1.39 9.27 -20.14
CA GLU A 561 -1.81 9.90 -21.39
C GLU A 561 -0.62 10.07 -22.35
N LYS A 562 0.49 10.66 -21.88
CA LYS A 562 1.72 10.79 -22.68
C LYS A 562 2.30 9.45 -23.09
N MET A 563 2.35 8.49 -22.17
CA MET A 563 2.96 7.17 -22.44
C MET A 563 2.13 6.34 -23.42
N ILE A 564 0.81 6.21 -23.19
CA ILE A 564 -0.05 5.27 -23.92
C ILE A 564 -0.73 5.95 -25.10
N ILE A 565 -1.35 7.11 -24.90
CA ILE A 565 -2.19 7.75 -25.94
C ILE A 565 -1.30 8.47 -26.96
N GLU A 566 -0.35 9.28 -26.51
CA GLU A 566 0.49 10.08 -27.41
C GLU A 566 1.61 9.26 -28.06
N ASN A 567 2.17 8.26 -27.35
CA ASN A 567 3.36 7.53 -27.80
C ASN A 567 3.16 6.01 -27.98
N ASN A 568 1.98 5.46 -27.66
CA ASN A 568 1.67 4.03 -27.81
C ASN A 568 2.68 3.09 -27.14
N PHE A 569 3.16 3.47 -25.96
CA PHE A 569 4.03 2.64 -25.13
C PHE A 569 3.23 1.80 -24.14
N SER A 570 3.71 0.59 -23.86
CA SER A 570 3.24 -0.20 -22.72
C SER A 570 3.60 0.53 -21.42
N PHE A 571 2.58 0.90 -20.65
CA PHE A 571 2.73 1.59 -19.37
C PHE A 571 1.79 0.96 -18.34
N ALA A 572 2.29 0.75 -17.14
CA ALA A 572 1.51 0.29 -16.01
C ALA A 572 1.87 1.09 -14.77
N ALA A 573 0.97 1.16 -13.79
CA ALA A 573 1.27 1.85 -12.57
C ALA A 573 0.58 1.23 -11.36
N VAL A 574 1.27 1.24 -10.23
CA VAL A 574 0.71 0.95 -8.91
C VAL A 574 0.76 2.24 -8.10
N HIS A 575 -0.24 3.10 -8.30
CA HIS A 575 -0.28 4.44 -7.69
C HIS A 575 1.00 5.25 -8.01
N ASP A 576 1.96 5.29 -7.09
CA ASP A 576 3.23 6.02 -7.15
C ASP A 576 4.42 5.19 -7.67
N SER A 577 4.15 4.03 -8.29
CA SER A 577 5.14 3.16 -8.93
C SER A 577 4.83 3.00 -10.41
N TYR A 578 5.72 3.45 -11.30
CA TYR A 578 5.46 3.67 -12.73
C TYR A 578 6.33 2.75 -13.58
N TRP A 579 5.73 2.00 -14.49
CA TRP A 579 6.39 0.87 -15.15
C TRP A 579 6.34 1.02 -16.67
N ALA A 580 7.46 0.71 -17.33
CA ALA A 580 7.57 0.68 -18.79
C ALA A 580 8.59 -0.38 -19.23
N HIS A 581 8.71 -0.60 -20.54
CA HIS A 581 9.84 -1.35 -21.09
C HIS A 581 11.16 -0.65 -20.77
N ALA A 582 12.24 -1.42 -20.59
CA ALA A 582 13.57 -0.90 -20.27
C ALA A 582 14.07 0.20 -21.23
N CYS A 583 13.74 0.10 -22.52
CA CYS A 583 14.09 1.11 -23.53
C CYS A 583 13.33 2.44 -23.39
N ASN A 584 12.17 2.43 -22.72
CA ASN A 584 11.29 3.58 -22.58
C ASN A 584 11.41 4.25 -21.20
N VAL A 585 12.23 3.73 -20.27
CA VAL A 585 12.32 4.26 -18.90
C VAL A 585 12.82 5.70 -18.86
N ASP A 586 13.79 6.06 -19.71
CA ASP A 586 14.29 7.45 -19.78
C ASP A 586 13.18 8.43 -20.22
N ILE A 587 12.40 8.04 -21.23
CA ILE A 587 11.27 8.83 -21.74
C ILE A 587 10.16 8.90 -20.70
N MET A 588 9.84 7.77 -20.05
CA MET A 588 8.87 7.71 -18.97
C MET A 588 9.25 8.66 -17.84
N ASN A 589 10.51 8.62 -17.38
CA ASN A 589 11.01 9.51 -16.32
C ASN A 589 10.93 10.99 -16.73
N LYS A 590 11.20 11.32 -18.01
CA LYS A 590 10.96 12.67 -18.54
C LYS A 590 9.47 13.05 -18.44
N PHE A 591 8.57 12.20 -18.92
CA PHE A 591 7.13 12.47 -18.87
C PHE A 591 6.58 12.57 -17.45
N ILE A 592 7.06 11.74 -16.51
CA ILE A 592 6.73 11.84 -15.08
C ILE A 592 7.06 13.24 -14.57
N ARG A 593 8.30 13.71 -14.81
CA ARG A 593 8.75 15.03 -14.37
C ARG A 593 7.98 16.17 -15.03
N ASP A 594 7.79 16.10 -16.35
CA ASP A 594 7.06 17.13 -17.10
C ASP A 594 5.59 17.22 -16.68
N SER A 595 4.93 16.08 -16.45
CA SER A 595 3.56 16.04 -15.95
C SER A 595 3.45 16.56 -14.52
N PHE A 596 4.46 16.32 -13.67
CA PHE A 596 4.52 16.90 -12.32
C PHE A 596 4.64 18.43 -12.37
N VAL A 597 5.53 18.97 -13.21
CA VAL A 597 5.65 20.43 -13.39
C VAL A 597 4.35 21.02 -13.93
N THR A 598 3.75 20.39 -14.94
CA THR A 598 2.48 20.83 -15.53
C THR A 598 1.39 20.90 -14.47
N LEU A 599 1.27 19.84 -13.64
CA LEU A 599 0.30 19.78 -12.55
C LEU A 599 0.45 20.92 -11.54
N TYR A 600 1.68 21.23 -11.15
CA TYR A 600 1.98 22.20 -10.08
C TYR A 600 2.20 23.64 -10.56
N ASN A 601 2.21 23.87 -11.87
CA ASN A 601 2.12 25.22 -12.43
C ASN A 601 0.70 25.80 -12.34
N GLU A 602 -0.30 24.95 -12.11
CA GLU A 602 -1.67 25.38 -11.81
C GLU A 602 -1.77 25.91 -10.36
N PRO A 603 -2.60 26.94 -10.11
CA PRO A 603 -2.82 27.48 -8.77
C PRO A 603 -3.80 26.61 -7.98
N ILE A 604 -3.38 25.38 -7.63
CA ILE A 604 -4.26 24.34 -7.06
C ILE A 604 -4.95 24.78 -5.77
N LEU A 605 -4.24 25.47 -4.86
CA LEU A 605 -4.79 25.91 -3.57
C LEU A 605 -5.79 27.06 -3.75
N GLU A 606 -5.55 27.94 -4.71
CA GLU A 606 -6.46 29.02 -5.04
C GLU A 606 -7.71 28.48 -5.75
N ASN A 607 -7.55 27.52 -6.67
CA ASN A 607 -8.66 26.89 -7.38
C ASN A 607 -9.63 26.19 -6.41
N ILE A 608 -9.11 25.46 -5.42
CA ILE A 608 -9.97 24.84 -4.39
C ILE A 608 -10.62 25.90 -3.49
N TYR A 609 -9.89 26.96 -3.13
CA TYR A 609 -10.45 28.06 -2.34
C TYR A 609 -11.64 28.72 -3.06
N GLN A 610 -11.48 29.07 -4.33
CA GLN A 610 -12.54 29.63 -5.17
C GLN A 610 -13.74 28.68 -5.29
N ASN A 611 -13.50 27.38 -5.48
CA ASN A 611 -14.58 26.38 -5.52
C ASN A 611 -15.39 26.35 -4.22
N PHE A 612 -14.71 26.40 -3.07
CA PHE A 612 -15.38 26.48 -1.76
C PHE A 612 -16.13 27.80 -1.59
N GLN A 613 -15.57 28.93 -2.03
CA GLN A 613 -16.23 30.23 -1.97
C GLN A 613 -17.54 30.24 -2.76
N MET A 614 -17.49 29.79 -4.02
CA MET A 614 -18.68 29.69 -4.88
C MET A 614 -19.74 28.79 -4.27
N ARG A 615 -19.33 27.63 -3.74
CA ARG A 615 -20.24 26.62 -3.19
C ARG A 615 -20.88 27.03 -1.86
N LEU A 616 -20.16 27.76 -1.01
CA LEU A 616 -20.62 28.13 0.33
C LEU A 616 -21.30 29.50 0.37
N GLY A 617 -21.16 30.32 -0.68
CA GLY A 617 -21.78 31.63 -0.78
C GLY A 617 -21.45 32.49 0.44
N ARG A 618 -22.47 33.00 1.13
CA ARG A 618 -22.29 33.87 2.32
C ARG A 618 -21.53 33.19 3.47
N PHE A 619 -21.55 31.86 3.57
CA PHE A 619 -20.82 31.13 4.60
C PHE A 619 -19.32 31.00 4.30
N ALA A 620 -18.87 31.38 3.11
CA ALA A 620 -17.46 31.36 2.72
C ALA A 620 -16.58 32.32 3.53
N SER A 621 -17.15 33.34 4.16
CA SER A 621 -16.44 34.28 5.04
C SER A 621 -15.74 33.62 6.23
N LYS A 622 -16.18 32.40 6.61
CA LYS A 622 -15.55 31.57 7.65
C LYS A 622 -14.27 30.88 7.21
N ILE A 623 -13.95 30.90 5.91
CA ILE A 623 -12.79 30.22 5.36
C ILE A 623 -11.64 31.21 5.15
N PRO A 624 -10.48 30.98 5.78
CA PRO A 624 -9.32 31.82 5.53
C PRO A 624 -8.77 31.62 4.10
N PRO A 625 -8.11 32.64 3.53
CA PRO A 625 -7.43 32.49 2.24
C PRO A 625 -6.39 31.36 2.28
N PRO A 626 -5.98 30.82 1.12
CA PRO A 626 -4.94 29.80 1.05
C PRO A 626 -3.65 30.31 1.70
N PRO A 627 -2.87 29.41 2.32
CA PRO A 627 -1.61 29.79 2.95
C PRO A 627 -0.57 30.22 1.91
N GLU A 628 0.31 31.15 2.30
CA GLU A 628 1.41 31.59 1.43
C GLU A 628 2.30 30.42 1.01
N GLN A 629 2.63 30.41 -0.28
CA GLN A 629 3.56 29.44 -0.85
C GLN A 629 5.01 29.84 -0.56
N GLY A 630 5.91 28.87 -0.58
CA GLY A 630 7.35 29.09 -0.45
C GLY A 630 8.04 29.39 -1.78
N GLN A 631 9.35 29.16 -1.80
CA GLN A 631 10.25 29.56 -2.89
C GLN A 631 10.83 28.37 -3.66
N LEU A 632 10.29 27.15 -3.49
CA LEU A 632 10.71 26.01 -4.28
C LEU A 632 10.34 26.22 -5.76
N ASP A 633 11.35 26.27 -6.62
CA ASP A 633 11.13 26.14 -8.05
C ASP A 633 10.86 24.67 -8.41
N ILE A 634 9.64 24.41 -8.85
CA ILE A 634 9.20 23.06 -9.26
C ILE A 634 9.87 22.63 -10.56
N SER A 635 10.34 23.56 -11.39
CA SER A 635 11.01 23.24 -12.66
C SER A 635 12.28 22.41 -12.46
N LEU A 636 12.93 22.54 -11.29
CA LEU A 636 14.11 21.77 -10.89
C LEU A 636 13.89 20.26 -10.91
N VAL A 637 12.63 19.80 -10.76
CA VAL A 637 12.30 18.38 -10.81
C VAL A 637 12.71 17.74 -12.12
N ARG A 638 12.75 18.50 -13.23
CA ARG A 638 13.18 18.02 -14.57
C ARG A 638 14.60 17.47 -14.57
N GLN A 639 15.45 18.00 -13.68
CA GLN A 639 16.84 17.61 -13.53
C GLN A 639 17.04 16.59 -12.39
N SER A 640 15.99 16.29 -11.62
CA SER A 640 16.08 15.35 -10.50
C SER A 640 16.08 13.89 -10.99
N ARG A 641 17.23 13.24 -10.82
CA ARG A 641 17.46 11.84 -11.20
C ARG A 641 16.72 10.85 -10.30
N TYR A 642 16.55 11.19 -9.01
CA TYR A 642 15.97 10.31 -7.98
C TYR A 642 14.54 10.66 -7.58
N PHE A 643 13.88 11.54 -8.34
CA PHE A 643 12.47 11.88 -8.12
C PHE A 643 11.58 10.63 -8.13
N PHE A 644 11.80 9.77 -9.14
CA PHE A 644 11.31 8.40 -9.27
C PHE A 644 12.52 7.53 -9.64
N SER A 645 12.84 6.46 -8.88
CA SER A 645 14.07 5.68 -9.10
C SER A 645 14.03 4.24 -8.59
#